data_AF-A0AAD4CRV2-F1
#
_entry.id   AF-A0AAD4CRV2-F1
#
_cell.length_a   1.000
_cell.length_b   1.000
_cell.length_c   1.000
_cell.angle_alpha   90.00
_cell.angle_beta   90.00
_cell.angle_gamma   90.00
#
_symmetry.space_group_name_H-M   'P 1'
#
loop_
_entity.id
_entity.type
_entity.pdbx_description
1 polymer ?
#
loop_
_entity_poly.entity_id
_entity_poly.type
_entity_poly.pdbx_seq_one_letter_code
_entity_poly.pdbx_strand_id
1 'polypeptide(L)'
;MALTRDDYTVAWICALPVEMAAAKTMLDEVHPSLPQPRSDHNIYTLGSVARHNIVVACLPAGVYGTISATAVVSHMMSTYPNIRFGLMVGIGGGVPSKENDVRLGDVVVSKPTGTSSGVIQYDYGKTVRDGRFQHTGSLNKPPPLLLKGVAQIESDYMAGKNRMADIMADLLEKEELQRQFARPQRDCLFKSGYNHKESEPDCSTCDPHQLEIRLNVRNEAEPYIHYGLIASGDQVIKDAKTRDFIAKGLGIMCFEMEAAGLMDELPSIVIRGICDYCDSHKNKEWQGYAAFAAAAYTKSLLATIPIHDDSDLKAPSKHHWMVPFLKNSGFVGREDEIAKIHDLITQPNGPARIAICGLGGVGKTQIALEITYSIHESNPSCSIFWISCTSYESVEQGYMSIAQMAGIHGVEPAEVKEQVKTHFSQESAGHWLMIFDNADDMDMWVQDEEPVLTDFLPQSAKGHILFTTRNRKIAVKLASSRVVHISEPGPETAVNILRNSLIDKDLLDDYDGTQDLLKQLVFLPLAIIQAAAYINENDITIRDYTSLLSEQEPDLIELLSEDFQDEGRYQNIQNPVATTWLISFQQIQHLNPLAAEYLSFMACVDPRDIPLSLLPPTDSKKKRTDAIGLLKAFSFANGQAGDHALSIHRLVHLSTRSWLRQRRELGLQICKTADRFKDVFPMDHHNYRHLWRGYLPHALSLIGEDEFQNQQQNYLGLLRKIGKCLRSDGRYDEAASLFENIMSIRRSGSDLSDAASLRDLADLGWIYNVQGRWKEALELNMQSVHTSKEVLGDEHRSTLANMDHLAATFSKLGRWNEAEVLRAEITTTRNQVLGAEHPDTLRSMNNLASIYLKQGRLEEAEALQLQLAEARKRVLGPEHPHTLNSMNHLVSIYSNQRRWREAEELGKRVAEARTEILGPEHPDTLRSFNNLAFIYRKDGRHKEAEVLQTQAVEARVRILGPEHPSTLTSMHSLASIYMNQDRWKEADELETRVQAAQKRILGLEHPDTMISMNRLAHIRKFLGKDQDAIGLMETCVALTTKILGADHGRTRNCVSDLKEWKRSCNDEEHGGSVDAGYDDSVTTTLSATGITTPSADEDWIVPHP
;
A
#
# COMPACT_ATOMS: atom_id res chain seq x y z
N MET A 1 -11.52 -65.01 23.32
CA MET A 1 -12.47 -64.26 22.46
C MET A 1 -11.93 -64.32 21.04
N ALA A 2 -12.79 -64.35 20.02
CA ALA A 2 -12.30 -64.25 18.65
C ALA A 2 -11.85 -62.80 18.40
N LEU A 3 -10.60 -62.61 17.97
CA LEU A 3 -10.08 -61.29 17.63
C LEU A 3 -10.80 -60.76 16.38
N THR A 4 -11.18 -59.50 16.43
CA THR A 4 -11.80 -58.70 15.38
C THR A 4 -10.80 -57.71 14.82
N ARG A 5 -11.16 -56.96 13.78
CA ARG A 5 -10.28 -55.93 13.19
C ARG A 5 -10.00 -54.79 14.16
N ASP A 6 -10.93 -54.52 15.06
CA ASP A 6 -10.87 -53.44 16.05
C ASP A 6 -9.87 -53.74 17.17
N ASP A 7 -9.46 -55.00 17.33
CA ASP A 7 -8.51 -55.42 18.35
C ASP A 7 -7.05 -55.12 17.97
N TYR A 8 -6.77 -54.76 16.70
CA TYR A 8 -5.42 -54.48 16.21
C TYR A 8 -5.10 -52.99 16.29
N THR A 9 -4.03 -52.65 17.01
CA THR A 9 -3.73 -51.25 17.36
C THR A 9 -2.37 -50.75 16.89
N VAL A 10 -1.56 -51.61 16.27
CA VAL A 10 -0.21 -51.27 15.80
C VAL A 10 -0.01 -51.74 14.37
N ALA A 11 0.46 -50.86 13.51
CA ALA A 11 0.90 -51.20 12.16
C ALA A 11 2.41 -51.44 12.11
N TRP A 12 2.84 -52.51 11.45
CA TRP A 12 4.24 -52.80 11.16
C TRP A 12 4.42 -52.91 9.64
N ILE A 13 5.09 -51.91 9.05
CA ILE A 13 5.23 -51.78 7.60
C ILE A 13 6.66 -52.15 7.19
N CYS A 14 6.77 -53.03 6.20
CA CYS A 14 8.02 -53.49 5.59
C CYS A 14 8.03 -53.17 4.09
N ALA A 15 9.18 -52.74 3.56
CA ALA A 15 9.40 -52.50 2.15
C ALA A 15 9.73 -53.79 1.38
N LEU A 16 10.47 -54.71 2.00
CA LEU A 16 11.02 -55.91 1.34
C LEU A 16 10.55 -57.23 1.99
N PRO A 17 10.46 -58.33 1.23
CA PRO A 17 10.11 -59.64 1.78
C PRO A 17 11.06 -60.13 2.89
N VAL A 18 12.34 -59.77 2.84
CA VAL A 18 13.33 -60.10 3.89
C VAL A 18 13.04 -59.37 5.20
N GLU A 19 12.52 -58.15 5.13
CA GLU A 19 12.11 -57.35 6.29
C GLU A 19 10.83 -57.93 6.90
N MET A 20 9.86 -58.31 6.07
CA MET A 20 8.66 -59.00 6.55
C MET A 20 9.00 -60.36 7.17
N ALA A 21 9.96 -61.10 6.62
CA ALA A 21 10.44 -62.34 7.22
C ALA A 21 11.04 -62.10 8.61
N ALA A 22 11.86 -61.05 8.77
CA ALA A 22 12.38 -60.65 10.08
C ALA A 22 11.28 -60.17 11.04
N ALA A 23 10.26 -59.47 10.57
CA ALA A 23 9.12 -59.06 11.41
C ALA A 23 8.33 -60.28 11.93
N LYS A 24 8.12 -61.29 11.08
CA LYS A 24 7.39 -62.52 11.46
C LYS A 24 8.09 -63.32 12.55
N THR A 25 9.43 -63.31 12.62
CA THR A 25 10.17 -64.00 13.67
C THR A 25 10.06 -63.31 15.04
N MET A 26 9.64 -62.04 15.05
CA MET A 26 9.43 -61.26 16.28
C MET A 26 8.05 -61.46 16.91
N LEU A 27 7.08 -62.01 16.19
CA LEU A 27 5.73 -62.31 16.69
C LEU A 27 5.80 -63.37 17.81
N ASP A 28 5.17 -63.08 18.95
CA ASP A 28 4.98 -64.04 20.04
C ASP A 28 3.89 -65.06 19.69
N GLU A 29 2.83 -64.61 19.01
CA GLU A 29 1.74 -65.43 18.47
C GLU A 29 1.35 -64.95 17.08
N VAL A 30 1.07 -65.87 16.16
CA VAL A 30 0.53 -65.58 14.82
C VAL A 30 -0.98 -65.85 14.83
N HIS A 31 -1.78 -64.84 14.50
CA HIS A 31 -3.23 -64.94 14.49
C HIS A 31 -3.75 -65.40 13.11
N PRO A 32 -4.92 -66.07 13.04
CA PRO A 32 -5.56 -66.41 11.77
C PRO A 32 -5.94 -65.16 10.96
N SER A 33 -5.86 -65.25 9.63
CA SER A 33 -6.29 -64.17 8.73
C SER A 33 -7.79 -63.86 8.88
N LEU A 34 -8.13 -62.57 8.88
CA LEU A 34 -9.52 -62.09 8.90
C LEU A 34 -10.03 -61.86 7.47
N PRO A 35 -11.35 -61.99 7.20
CA PRO A 35 -11.94 -61.61 5.91
C PRO A 35 -11.61 -60.14 5.60
N GLN A 36 -11.35 -59.79 4.34
CA GLN A 36 -10.89 -58.47 3.92
C GLN A 36 -11.89 -57.79 2.96
N PRO A 37 -12.04 -56.45 2.96
CA PRO A 37 -12.91 -55.75 2.00
C PRO A 37 -12.41 -55.90 0.57
N ARG A 38 -13.31 -55.89 -0.43
CA ARG A 38 -12.92 -55.97 -1.85
C ARG A 38 -12.07 -54.78 -2.34
N SER A 39 -12.10 -53.66 -1.61
CA SER A 39 -11.34 -52.45 -1.92
C SER A 39 -9.88 -52.52 -1.45
N ASP A 40 -9.54 -53.44 -0.54
CA ASP A 40 -8.20 -53.58 0.01
C ASP A 40 -7.50 -54.81 -0.58
N HIS A 41 -6.43 -54.55 -1.31
CA HIS A 41 -5.65 -55.56 -2.03
C HIS A 41 -4.36 -55.96 -1.29
N ASN A 42 -4.12 -55.38 -0.11
CA ASN A 42 -2.95 -55.72 0.69
C ASN A 42 -3.06 -57.13 1.27
N ILE A 43 -1.92 -57.76 1.56
CA ILE A 43 -1.90 -59.04 2.27
C ILE A 43 -1.27 -58.81 3.64
N TYR A 44 -2.04 -59.07 4.69
CA TYR A 44 -1.62 -58.86 6.08
C TYR A 44 -1.19 -60.16 6.77
N THR A 45 -0.15 -60.07 7.59
CA THR A 45 0.12 -61.06 8.63
C THR A 45 -0.29 -60.48 9.98
N LEU A 46 -1.14 -61.19 10.69
CA LEU A 46 -1.68 -60.76 11.98
C LEU A 46 -0.98 -61.51 13.10
N GLY A 47 -0.72 -60.84 14.22
CA GLY A 47 -0.10 -61.48 15.38
C GLY A 47 -0.03 -60.57 16.59
N SER A 48 0.72 -61.00 17.60
CA SER A 48 1.00 -60.20 18.78
C SER A 48 2.49 -60.12 19.10
N VAL A 49 2.94 -58.98 19.63
CA VAL A 49 4.30 -58.78 20.18
C VAL A 49 4.17 -58.02 21.48
N ALA A 50 4.72 -58.57 22.57
CA ALA A 50 4.66 -57.98 23.90
C ALA A 50 3.22 -57.59 24.31
N ARG A 51 2.24 -58.43 23.93
CA ARG A 51 0.78 -58.25 24.12
C ARG A 51 0.12 -57.12 23.31
N HIS A 52 0.83 -56.49 22.39
CA HIS A 52 0.22 -55.60 21.39
C HIS A 52 -0.23 -56.43 20.18
N ASN A 53 -1.48 -56.25 19.73
CA ASN A 53 -1.98 -56.86 18.50
C ASN A 53 -1.53 -56.03 17.28
N ILE A 54 -0.82 -56.67 16.35
CA ILE A 54 -0.09 -56.02 15.26
C ILE A 54 -0.57 -56.50 13.90
N VAL A 55 -0.67 -55.56 12.96
CA VAL A 55 -0.89 -55.80 11.54
C VAL A 55 0.43 -55.60 10.80
N VAL A 56 1.00 -56.69 10.26
CA VAL A 56 2.22 -56.63 9.45
C VAL A 56 1.84 -56.59 7.96
N ALA A 57 2.35 -55.60 7.22
CA ALA A 57 2.23 -55.53 5.76
C ALA A 57 3.59 -55.37 5.09
N CYS A 58 3.70 -55.91 3.87
CA CYS A 58 4.83 -55.69 2.99
C CYS A 58 4.37 -54.92 1.75
N LEU A 59 5.19 -54.01 1.24
CA LEU A 59 4.94 -53.37 -0.05
C LEU A 59 4.88 -54.41 -1.19
N PRO A 60 4.17 -54.13 -2.29
CA PRO A 60 4.10 -55.04 -3.43
C PRO A 60 5.49 -55.40 -3.97
N ALA A 61 5.70 -56.67 -4.29
CA ALA A 61 7.01 -57.16 -4.71
C ALA A 61 7.53 -56.39 -5.95
N GLY A 62 8.68 -55.73 -5.80
CA GLY A 62 9.30 -54.92 -6.85
C GLY A 62 8.79 -53.48 -6.96
N VAL A 63 7.84 -53.06 -6.11
CA VAL A 63 7.30 -51.69 -6.06
C VAL A 63 7.61 -51.06 -4.70
N TYR A 64 8.65 -50.24 -4.67
CA TYR A 64 9.10 -49.48 -3.50
C TYR A 64 8.95 -47.98 -3.74
N GLY A 65 9.22 -47.17 -2.71
CA GLY A 65 9.06 -45.72 -2.76
C GLY A 65 7.84 -45.22 -1.97
N THR A 66 7.82 -43.91 -1.73
CA THR A 66 6.83 -43.22 -0.88
C THR A 66 5.39 -43.48 -1.29
N ILE A 67 5.04 -43.40 -2.59
CA ILE A 67 3.68 -43.60 -3.10
C ILE A 67 3.14 -45.01 -2.78
N SER A 68 3.99 -46.03 -2.90
CA SER A 68 3.63 -47.42 -2.59
C SER A 68 3.35 -47.58 -1.09
N ALA A 69 4.17 -46.96 -0.25
CA ALA A 69 3.97 -46.95 1.20
C ALA A 69 2.68 -46.23 1.61
N THR A 70 2.37 -45.08 1.00
CA THR A 70 1.11 -44.34 1.22
C THR A 70 -0.11 -45.21 0.91
N ALA A 71 -0.11 -45.89 -0.23
CA ALA A 71 -1.23 -46.74 -0.66
C ALA A 71 -1.46 -47.92 0.29
N VAL A 72 -0.39 -48.59 0.73
CA VAL A 72 -0.49 -49.71 1.68
C VAL A 72 -1.07 -49.24 3.02
N VAL A 73 -0.60 -48.09 3.52
CA VAL A 73 -1.06 -47.54 4.82
C VAL A 73 -2.50 -47.06 4.75
N SER A 74 -2.91 -46.36 3.68
CA SER A 74 -4.28 -45.89 3.50
C SER A 74 -5.29 -47.04 3.54
N HIS A 75 -5.02 -48.13 2.81
CA HIS A 75 -5.86 -49.32 2.84
C HIS A 75 -5.81 -50.05 4.18
N MET A 76 -4.65 -50.11 4.84
CA MET A 76 -4.50 -50.71 6.17
C MET A 76 -5.35 -49.99 7.23
N MET A 77 -5.29 -48.66 7.26
CA MET A 77 -6.08 -47.83 8.18
C MET A 77 -7.58 -47.96 7.92
N SER A 78 -7.99 -48.11 6.66
CA SER A 78 -9.38 -48.39 6.31
C SER A 78 -9.84 -49.77 6.77
N THR A 79 -8.96 -50.79 6.75
CA THR A 79 -9.32 -52.15 7.15
C THR A 79 -9.23 -52.37 8.65
N TYR A 80 -8.30 -51.71 9.35
CA TYR A 80 -8.08 -51.80 10.79
C TYR A 80 -8.18 -50.42 11.44
N PRO A 81 -9.39 -49.98 11.83
CA PRO A 81 -9.66 -48.60 12.20
C PRO A 81 -9.03 -48.15 13.52
N ASN A 82 -8.65 -49.10 14.39
CA ASN A 82 -8.10 -48.82 15.72
C ASN A 82 -6.56 -48.80 15.76
N ILE A 83 -5.88 -48.79 14.62
CA ILE A 83 -4.43 -48.59 14.57
C ILE A 83 -4.10 -47.20 15.14
N ARG A 84 -3.26 -47.17 16.18
CA ARG A 84 -2.89 -45.94 16.92
C ARG A 84 -1.59 -45.32 16.41
N PHE A 85 -0.66 -46.15 15.97
CA PHE A 85 0.64 -45.72 15.46
C PHE A 85 1.26 -46.78 14.54
N GLY A 86 2.18 -46.33 13.70
CA GLY A 86 2.94 -47.16 12.77
C GLY A 86 4.41 -47.33 13.14
N LEU A 87 4.96 -48.45 12.69
CA LEU A 87 6.38 -48.80 12.79
C LEU A 87 6.86 -49.07 11.37
N MET A 88 7.65 -48.16 10.80
CA MET A 88 8.30 -48.40 9.51
C MET A 88 9.64 -49.06 9.77
N VAL A 89 9.70 -50.38 9.59
CA VAL A 89 10.84 -51.20 9.98
C VAL A 89 11.41 -51.89 8.76
N GLY A 90 12.70 -51.65 8.51
CA GLY A 90 13.36 -52.26 7.38
C GLY A 90 14.85 -51.99 7.35
N ILE A 91 15.44 -52.07 6.17
CA ILE A 91 16.85 -51.77 5.95
C ILE A 91 17.02 -50.39 5.33
N GLY A 92 18.17 -49.77 5.57
CA GLY A 92 18.56 -48.50 4.98
C GLY A 92 20.06 -48.43 4.77
N GLY A 93 20.50 -47.39 4.07
CA GLY A 93 21.92 -47.12 3.89
C GLY A 93 22.42 -46.21 5.00
N GLY A 94 23.57 -46.54 5.59
CA GLY A 94 24.16 -45.83 6.71
C GLY A 94 25.11 -44.72 6.27
N VAL A 95 25.21 -43.66 7.06
CA VAL A 95 26.16 -42.56 6.85
C VAL A 95 27.24 -42.59 7.93
N PRO A 96 28.44 -43.13 7.63
CA PRO A 96 29.53 -43.14 8.58
C PRO A 96 30.15 -41.73 8.71
N SER A 97 30.36 -41.26 9.93
CA SER A 97 30.99 -39.96 10.22
C SER A 97 31.96 -40.07 11.41
N LYS A 98 32.74 -39.02 11.66
CA LYS A 98 33.64 -38.98 12.83
C LYS A 98 32.88 -38.89 14.16
N GLU A 99 31.71 -38.26 14.14
CA GLU A 99 30.87 -38.05 15.33
C GLU A 99 29.99 -39.27 15.60
N ASN A 100 29.44 -39.87 14.53
CA ASN A 100 28.61 -41.07 14.57
C ASN A 100 29.20 -42.13 13.64
N ASP A 101 29.91 -43.10 14.21
CA ASP A 101 30.50 -44.23 13.49
C ASP A 101 29.41 -45.28 13.26
N VAL A 102 28.56 -45.05 12.25
CA VAL A 102 27.49 -45.97 11.80
C VAL A 102 28.11 -47.11 11.01
N ARG A 103 27.84 -48.37 11.40
CA ARG A 103 28.43 -49.58 10.80
C ARG A 103 27.37 -50.52 10.20
N LEU A 104 27.78 -51.43 9.32
CA LEU A 104 26.85 -52.44 8.78
C LEU A 104 26.33 -53.33 9.92
N GLY A 105 25.02 -53.54 9.92
CA GLY A 105 24.30 -54.24 10.98
C GLY A 105 23.86 -53.38 12.16
N ASP A 106 24.33 -52.13 12.28
CA ASP A 106 23.81 -51.19 13.28
C ASP A 106 22.34 -50.81 12.97
N VAL A 107 21.65 -50.24 13.95
CA VAL A 107 20.26 -49.75 13.82
C VAL A 107 20.24 -48.24 13.97
N VAL A 108 19.57 -47.54 13.06
CA VAL A 108 19.29 -46.10 13.13
C VAL A 108 17.80 -45.91 13.37
N VAL A 109 17.46 -45.14 14.40
CA VAL A 109 16.08 -44.82 14.79
C VAL A 109 15.85 -43.33 14.62
N SER A 110 14.75 -42.96 13.95
CA SER A 110 14.39 -41.55 13.71
C SER A 110 14.13 -40.81 15.03
N LYS A 111 14.83 -39.70 15.27
CA LYS A 111 14.66 -38.85 16.45
C LYS A 111 14.52 -37.37 16.06
N PRO A 112 13.46 -36.66 16.49
CA PRO A 112 13.29 -35.24 16.19
C PRO A 112 14.43 -34.37 16.71
N THR A 113 14.73 -33.30 15.99
CA THR A 113 15.65 -32.22 16.39
C THR A 113 14.88 -30.90 16.54
N GLY A 114 15.53 -29.83 16.99
CA GLY A 114 14.89 -28.51 17.09
C GLY A 114 14.34 -27.97 15.76
N THR A 115 14.86 -28.48 14.63
CA THR A 115 14.56 -27.99 13.27
C THR A 115 13.92 -29.05 12.36
N SER A 116 13.78 -30.31 12.79
CA SER A 116 13.25 -31.40 11.96
C SER A 116 12.47 -32.43 12.79
N SER A 117 11.49 -33.08 12.17
CA SER A 117 10.60 -34.06 12.82
C SER A 117 11.22 -35.44 13.04
N GLY A 118 12.46 -35.67 12.62
CA GLY A 118 13.16 -36.96 12.76
C GLY A 118 13.36 -37.68 11.42
N VAL A 119 12.53 -37.33 10.43
CA VAL A 119 12.68 -37.78 9.04
C VAL A 119 12.64 -36.56 8.12
N ILE A 120 13.55 -36.51 7.15
CA ILE A 120 13.64 -35.44 6.17
C ILE A 120 13.23 -35.97 4.81
N GLN A 121 12.18 -35.41 4.23
CA GLN A 121 11.79 -35.71 2.86
C GLN A 121 12.68 -34.96 1.87
N TYR A 122 13.15 -35.67 0.84
CA TYR A 122 13.89 -35.08 -0.28
C TYR A 122 13.42 -35.60 -1.63
N ASP A 123 13.48 -34.76 -2.65
CA ASP A 123 13.29 -35.14 -4.05
C ASP A 123 14.65 -35.17 -4.75
N TYR A 124 15.02 -36.35 -5.28
CA TYR A 124 16.25 -36.52 -6.05
C TYR A 124 15.91 -36.81 -7.50
N GLY A 125 15.67 -35.76 -8.28
CA GLY A 125 15.68 -35.85 -9.74
C GLY A 125 14.35 -35.71 -10.46
N LYS A 126 13.46 -34.79 -10.03
CA LYS A 126 12.49 -34.14 -10.95
C LYS A 126 12.78 -32.65 -11.15
N THR A 127 13.43 -32.33 -12.28
CA THR A 127 13.41 -31.01 -12.95
C THR A 127 13.85 -29.77 -12.15
N VAL A 128 15.05 -29.81 -11.55
CA VAL A 128 15.82 -28.58 -11.28
C VAL A 128 17.20 -28.73 -11.93
N ARG A 129 17.62 -27.74 -12.73
CA ARG A 129 18.73 -27.79 -13.69
C ARG A 129 20.14 -28.07 -13.12
N ASP A 130 20.29 -28.30 -11.81
CA ASP A 130 21.58 -28.41 -11.11
C ASP A 130 21.71 -29.58 -10.10
N GLY A 131 20.79 -30.56 -10.07
CA GLY A 131 20.94 -31.75 -9.20
C GLY A 131 21.05 -31.42 -7.70
N ARG A 132 20.44 -30.33 -7.24
CA ARG A 132 20.48 -29.88 -5.84
C ARG A 132 19.42 -30.61 -5.01
N PHE A 133 19.82 -31.03 -3.82
CA PHE A 133 18.93 -31.53 -2.77
C PHE A 133 17.99 -30.39 -2.32
N GLN A 134 16.69 -30.55 -2.54
CA GLN A 134 15.68 -29.60 -2.07
C GLN A 134 14.90 -30.24 -0.91
N HIS A 135 14.89 -29.57 0.23
CA HIS A 135 14.01 -29.92 1.34
C HIS A 135 12.58 -29.62 0.94
N THR A 136 11.76 -30.65 0.71
CA THR A 136 10.43 -30.51 0.09
C THR A 136 9.27 -30.42 1.08
N GLY A 137 9.49 -30.62 2.39
CA GLY A 137 8.43 -30.49 3.39
C GLY A 137 8.87 -30.87 4.81
N SER A 138 8.05 -30.51 5.80
CA SER A 138 8.20 -31.00 7.18
C SER A 138 7.18 -32.10 7.43
N LEU A 139 7.63 -33.33 7.66
CA LEU A 139 6.77 -34.48 7.97
C LEU A 139 6.28 -34.43 9.43
N ASN A 140 5.20 -35.13 9.74
CA ASN A 140 4.74 -35.28 11.13
C ASN A 140 5.83 -35.87 12.05
N LYS A 141 5.85 -35.43 13.32
CA LYS A 141 6.74 -35.98 14.35
C LYS A 141 6.24 -37.36 14.80
N PRO A 142 7.14 -38.31 15.15
CA PRO A 142 6.75 -39.55 15.79
C PRO A 142 5.92 -39.30 17.06
N PRO A 143 4.90 -40.16 17.33
CA PRO A 143 4.08 -40.05 18.52
C PRO A 143 4.90 -39.88 19.81
N PRO A 144 4.47 -38.99 20.74
CA PRO A 144 5.15 -38.83 22.03
C PRO A 144 5.29 -40.14 22.81
N LEU A 145 4.36 -41.07 22.64
CA LEU A 145 4.41 -42.41 23.23
C LEU A 145 5.64 -43.20 22.77
N LEU A 146 5.91 -43.22 21.45
CA LEU A 146 7.06 -43.92 20.88
C LEU A 146 8.36 -43.23 21.27
N LEU A 147 8.40 -41.89 21.28
CA LEU A 147 9.58 -41.13 21.70
C LEU A 147 9.94 -41.36 23.18
N LYS A 148 8.94 -41.51 24.06
CA LYS A 148 9.15 -41.90 25.46
C LYS A 148 9.68 -43.34 25.57
N GLY A 149 9.16 -44.25 24.76
CA GLY A 149 9.66 -45.63 24.67
C GLY A 149 11.12 -45.70 24.21
N VAL A 150 11.50 -44.88 23.23
CA VAL A 150 12.88 -44.71 22.76
C VAL A 150 13.77 -44.17 23.88
N ALA A 151 13.34 -43.11 24.58
CA ALA A 151 14.08 -42.55 25.71
C ALA A 151 14.30 -43.58 26.84
N GLN A 152 13.32 -44.46 27.08
CA GLN A 152 13.46 -45.56 28.03
C GLN A 152 14.52 -46.58 27.58
N ILE A 153 14.53 -46.97 26.30
CA ILE A 153 15.56 -47.87 25.75
C ILE A 153 16.94 -47.23 25.79
N GLU A 154 17.06 -45.94 25.43
CA GLU A 154 18.31 -45.17 25.57
C GLU A 154 18.83 -45.21 27.01
N SER A 155 17.95 -44.97 27.98
CA SER A 155 18.29 -45.03 29.41
C SER A 155 18.72 -46.43 29.87
N ASP A 156 18.00 -47.48 29.44
CA ASP A 156 18.33 -48.85 29.81
C ASP A 156 19.66 -49.31 29.19
N TYR A 157 19.94 -48.89 27.95
CA TYR A 157 21.21 -49.14 27.28
C TYR A 157 22.39 -48.45 28.00
N MET A 158 22.22 -47.19 28.42
CA MET A 158 23.21 -46.49 29.26
C MET A 158 23.44 -47.17 30.61
N ALA A 159 22.41 -47.84 31.15
CA ALA A 159 22.49 -48.63 32.37
C ALA A 159 23.05 -50.07 32.14
N GLY A 160 23.50 -50.39 30.92
CA GLY A 160 24.11 -51.67 30.57
C GLY A 160 23.11 -52.80 30.28
N LYS A 161 21.83 -52.50 30.08
CA LYS A 161 20.80 -53.49 29.70
C LYS A 161 20.55 -53.44 28.20
N ASN A 162 20.95 -54.47 27.47
CA ASN A 162 20.77 -54.56 26.02
C ASN A 162 19.76 -55.65 25.62
N ARG A 163 18.47 -55.40 25.88
CA ARG A 163 17.38 -56.34 25.58
C ARG A 163 17.32 -56.74 24.10
N MET A 164 17.74 -55.85 23.20
CA MET A 164 17.81 -56.15 21.77
C MET A 164 18.84 -57.25 21.47
N ALA A 165 20.05 -57.16 22.06
CA ALA A 165 21.07 -58.19 21.90
C ALA A 165 20.63 -59.53 22.50
N ASP A 166 19.96 -59.51 23.65
CA ASP A 166 19.39 -60.73 24.26
C ASP A 166 18.38 -61.40 23.31
N ILE A 167 17.43 -60.64 22.75
CA ILE A 167 16.44 -61.14 21.78
C ILE A 167 17.13 -61.75 20.55
N MET A 168 18.17 -61.10 20.03
CA MET A 168 18.90 -61.60 18.86
C MET A 168 19.68 -62.88 19.18
N ALA A 169 20.35 -62.95 20.34
CA ALA A 169 21.09 -64.13 20.78
C ALA A 169 20.17 -65.34 20.92
N ASP A 170 19.04 -65.18 21.63
CA ASP A 170 18.06 -66.24 21.86
C ASP A 170 17.46 -66.79 20.55
N LEU A 171 17.17 -65.91 19.58
CA LEU A 171 16.55 -66.31 18.32
C LEU A 171 17.56 -66.94 17.34
N LEU A 172 18.83 -66.51 17.36
CA LEU A 172 19.87 -67.05 16.49
C LEU A 172 20.39 -68.44 16.92
N GLU A 173 19.99 -68.95 18.09
CA GLU A 173 20.22 -70.36 18.45
C GLU A 173 19.46 -71.35 17.54
N LYS A 174 18.40 -70.89 16.85
CA LYS A 174 17.63 -71.72 15.92
C LYS A 174 18.37 -71.84 14.58
N GLU A 175 18.79 -73.06 14.20
CA GLU A 175 19.55 -73.33 12.97
C GLU A 175 18.91 -72.75 11.70
N GLU A 176 17.58 -72.74 11.62
CA GLU A 176 16.83 -72.20 10.47
C GLU A 176 17.00 -70.68 10.33
N LEU A 177 16.99 -69.95 11.44
CA LEU A 177 17.18 -68.50 11.47
C LEU A 177 18.65 -68.13 11.25
N GLN A 178 19.56 -68.95 11.76
CA GLN A 178 21.00 -68.75 11.56
C GLN A 178 21.40 -68.79 10.08
N ARG A 179 20.74 -69.63 9.24
CA ARG A 179 21.03 -69.67 7.80
C ARG A 179 20.65 -68.39 7.05
N GLN A 180 19.65 -67.65 7.52
CA GLN A 180 19.10 -66.50 6.82
C GLN A 180 19.54 -65.15 7.42
N PHE A 181 19.79 -65.12 8.73
CA PHE A 181 20.02 -63.89 9.49
C PHE A 181 21.36 -63.89 10.24
N ALA A 182 22.29 -64.81 9.94
CA ALA A 182 23.64 -64.77 10.53
C ALA A 182 24.39 -63.49 10.14
N ARG A 183 25.22 -63.02 11.06
CA ARG A 183 26.08 -61.85 10.87
C ARG A 183 27.18 -62.15 9.82
N PRO A 184 27.31 -61.35 8.75
CA PRO A 184 28.43 -61.47 7.82
C PRO A 184 29.78 -61.07 8.46
N GLN A 185 30.89 -61.62 7.95
CA GLN A 185 32.22 -61.41 8.54
C GLN A 185 32.92 -60.12 8.11
N ARG A 186 32.50 -59.48 7.01
CA ARG A 186 33.23 -58.35 6.40
C ARG A 186 32.35 -57.09 6.33
N ASP A 187 32.67 -56.12 7.19
CA ASP A 187 32.21 -54.74 7.09
C ASP A 187 33.31 -53.90 6.42
N CYS A 188 33.13 -53.59 5.13
CA CYS A 188 34.10 -52.87 4.31
C CYS A 188 33.60 -51.46 4.01
N LEU A 189 34.25 -50.44 4.58
CA LEU A 189 34.01 -49.03 4.22
C LEU A 189 35.14 -48.51 3.33
N PHE A 190 34.80 -48.10 2.11
CA PHE A 190 35.75 -47.49 1.17
C PHE A 190 35.77 -45.96 1.30
N LYS A 191 36.89 -45.34 0.90
CA LYS A 191 37.01 -43.88 0.77
C LYS A 191 35.96 -43.35 -0.21
N SER A 192 35.32 -42.23 0.12
CA SER A 192 34.22 -41.67 -0.68
C SER A 192 34.59 -41.28 -2.12
N GLY A 193 35.88 -41.12 -2.41
CA GLY A 193 36.39 -40.87 -3.76
C GLY A 193 36.59 -42.11 -4.64
N TYR A 194 36.49 -43.32 -4.06
CA TYR A 194 36.66 -44.58 -4.76
C TYR A 194 35.29 -45.11 -5.20
N ASN A 195 35.15 -45.48 -6.47
CA ASN A 195 33.92 -46.04 -7.02
C ASN A 195 34.12 -47.49 -7.45
N HIS A 196 33.10 -48.29 -7.22
CA HIS A 196 33.02 -49.66 -7.69
C HIS A 196 32.94 -49.69 -9.23
N LYS A 197 33.55 -50.70 -9.88
CA LYS A 197 33.50 -50.86 -11.34
C LYS A 197 32.23 -51.62 -11.73
N GLU A 198 31.39 -51.00 -12.56
CA GLU A 198 30.04 -51.47 -12.96
C GLU A 198 29.96 -52.92 -13.49
N SER A 199 31.08 -53.57 -13.84
CA SER A 199 31.12 -54.91 -14.41
C SER A 199 31.18 -56.06 -13.40
N GLU A 200 31.37 -55.80 -12.10
CA GLU A 200 31.54 -56.84 -11.07
C GLU A 200 30.37 -56.87 -10.06
N PRO A 201 29.88 -58.04 -9.60
CA PRO A 201 28.69 -58.14 -8.75
C PRO A 201 28.97 -57.92 -7.25
N ASP A 202 30.23 -57.94 -6.81
CA ASP A 202 30.65 -57.80 -5.43
C ASP A 202 31.96 -57.00 -5.29
N CYS A 203 32.37 -56.68 -4.06
CA CYS A 203 33.60 -55.91 -3.79
C CYS A 203 34.86 -56.78 -3.66
N SER A 204 34.87 -58.02 -4.16
CA SER A 204 36.04 -58.91 -4.05
C SER A 204 37.24 -58.45 -4.86
N THR A 205 37.01 -57.67 -5.93
CA THR A 205 38.03 -57.12 -6.84
C THR A 205 38.42 -55.67 -6.51
N CYS A 206 37.83 -55.08 -5.46
CA CYS A 206 38.13 -53.72 -5.01
C CYS A 206 39.48 -53.66 -4.27
N ASP A 207 40.19 -52.54 -4.44
CA ASP A 207 41.52 -52.32 -3.85
C ASP A 207 41.43 -52.20 -2.30
N PRO A 208 42.01 -53.14 -1.53
CA PRO A 208 42.00 -53.08 -0.07
C PRO A 208 42.69 -51.83 0.51
N HIS A 209 43.57 -51.16 -0.23
CA HIS A 209 44.22 -49.92 0.21
C HIS A 209 43.30 -48.68 0.18
N GLN A 210 42.12 -48.82 -0.43
CA GLN A 210 41.08 -47.78 -0.44
C GLN A 210 40.10 -47.92 0.73
N LEU A 211 40.27 -48.91 1.61
CA LEU A 211 39.48 -49.03 2.83
C LEU A 211 39.84 -47.90 3.81
N GLU A 212 38.80 -47.33 4.44
CA GLU A 212 38.93 -46.35 5.50
C GLU A 212 39.37 -47.03 6.81
N ILE A 213 40.37 -46.45 7.48
CA ILE A 213 40.86 -46.96 8.76
C ILE A 213 39.95 -46.46 9.87
N ARG A 214 39.22 -47.37 10.52
CA ARG A 214 38.38 -47.05 11.68
C ARG A 214 39.20 -47.08 12.96
N LEU A 215 39.27 -45.94 13.65
CA LEU A 215 40.09 -45.77 14.87
C LEU A 215 39.41 -46.29 16.15
N ASN A 216 38.09 -46.52 16.12
CA ASN A 216 37.31 -46.93 17.29
C ASN A 216 37.20 -48.47 17.38
N VAL A 217 37.70 -49.07 18.46
CA VAL A 217 37.50 -50.49 18.76
C VAL A 217 36.13 -50.68 19.40
N ARG A 218 35.27 -51.49 18.79
CA ARG A 218 33.93 -51.85 19.31
C ARG A 218 33.85 -53.36 19.51
N ASN A 219 32.94 -53.81 20.37
CA ASN A 219 32.57 -55.22 20.42
C ASN A 219 31.91 -55.61 19.09
N GLU A 220 32.57 -56.45 18.30
CA GLU A 220 32.12 -56.86 16.97
C GLU A 220 31.01 -57.93 17.02
N ALA A 221 30.50 -58.32 18.19
CA ALA A 221 29.43 -59.30 18.30
C ALA A 221 28.02 -58.66 18.23
N GLU A 222 27.84 -57.44 18.73
CA GLU A 222 26.53 -56.79 18.87
C GLU A 222 26.36 -55.60 17.91
N PRO A 223 25.12 -55.31 17.44
CA PRO A 223 24.82 -54.09 16.69
C PRO A 223 24.67 -52.87 17.62
N TYR A 224 25.10 -51.69 17.16
CA TYR A 224 24.94 -50.44 17.90
C TYR A 224 23.65 -49.70 17.48
N ILE A 225 23.07 -48.94 18.41
CA ILE A 225 21.84 -48.17 18.13
C ILE A 225 22.19 -46.68 18.06
N HIS A 226 21.82 -46.04 16.95
CA HIS A 226 22.01 -44.62 16.68
C HIS A 226 20.66 -43.91 16.61
N TYR A 227 20.61 -42.68 17.13
CA TYR A 227 19.39 -41.89 17.19
C TYR A 227 19.60 -40.55 16.49
N GLY A 228 18.85 -40.28 15.43
CA GLY A 228 19.06 -39.07 14.65
C GLY A 228 18.15 -38.95 13.44
N LEU A 229 18.57 -38.12 12.48
CA LEU A 229 17.79 -37.79 11.30
C LEU A 229 17.95 -38.87 10.23
N ILE A 230 16.83 -39.33 9.69
CA ILE A 230 16.76 -40.25 8.54
C ILE A 230 16.23 -39.48 7.33
N ALA A 231 16.89 -39.58 6.18
CA ALA A 231 16.42 -38.98 4.95
C ALA A 231 15.62 -39.99 4.12
N SER A 232 14.44 -39.56 3.67
CA SER A 232 13.48 -40.35 2.90
C SER A 232 13.26 -39.72 1.52
N GLY A 233 13.50 -40.48 0.45
CA GLY A 233 13.35 -39.94 -0.90
C GLY A 233 12.88 -40.94 -1.94
N ASP A 234 12.63 -40.45 -3.15
CA ASP A 234 12.12 -41.23 -4.28
C ASP A 234 13.19 -42.04 -5.02
N GLN A 235 14.48 -41.82 -4.71
CA GLN A 235 15.61 -42.55 -5.30
C GLN A 235 16.66 -42.99 -4.26
N VAL A 236 17.27 -44.16 -4.51
CA VAL A 236 18.42 -44.68 -3.74
C VAL A 236 19.66 -43.83 -3.99
N ILE A 237 20.29 -43.34 -2.92
CA ILE A 237 21.63 -42.74 -2.99
C ILE A 237 22.68 -43.82 -3.25
N LYS A 238 23.48 -43.66 -4.31
CA LYS A 238 24.55 -44.61 -4.72
C LYS A 238 25.92 -43.94 -4.89
N ASP A 239 26.03 -42.65 -4.57
CA ASP A 239 27.28 -41.89 -4.68
C ASP A 239 27.71 -41.40 -3.30
N ALA A 240 28.87 -41.89 -2.85
CA ALA A 240 29.41 -41.58 -1.53
C ALA A 240 29.71 -40.08 -1.35
N LYS A 241 30.10 -39.36 -2.41
CA LYS A 241 30.34 -37.90 -2.32
C LYS A 241 29.05 -37.12 -2.11
N THR A 242 28.01 -37.47 -2.86
CA THR A 242 26.67 -36.88 -2.71
C THR A 242 26.09 -37.17 -1.33
N ARG A 243 26.21 -38.41 -0.85
CA ARG A 243 25.86 -38.80 0.54
C ARG A 243 26.54 -37.91 1.57
N ASP A 244 27.87 -37.80 1.51
CA ASP A 244 28.66 -37.02 2.48
C ASP A 244 28.31 -35.53 2.44
N PHE A 245 28.06 -34.98 1.25
CA PHE A 245 27.64 -33.59 1.07
C PHE A 245 26.30 -33.31 1.74
N ILE A 246 25.30 -34.14 1.48
CA ILE A 246 23.94 -33.99 2.04
C ILE A 246 23.99 -34.19 3.55
N ALA A 247 24.68 -35.23 4.03
CA ALA A 247 24.78 -35.54 5.45
C ALA A 247 25.47 -34.43 6.25
N LYS A 248 26.52 -33.80 5.71
CA LYS A 248 27.22 -32.69 6.38
C LYS A 248 26.33 -31.45 6.55
N GLY A 249 25.42 -31.19 5.60
CA GLY A 249 24.52 -30.04 5.66
C GLY A 249 23.37 -30.21 6.66
N LEU A 250 22.87 -31.43 6.85
CA LEU A 250 21.61 -31.69 7.56
C LEU A 250 21.74 -32.64 8.77
N GLY A 251 22.92 -33.23 9.01
CA GLY A 251 23.13 -34.18 10.11
C GLY A 251 22.42 -35.53 9.91
N ILE A 252 22.27 -35.97 8.65
CA ILE A 252 21.60 -37.24 8.30
C ILE A 252 22.49 -38.43 8.64
N MET A 253 21.90 -39.44 9.29
CA MET A 253 22.59 -40.68 9.68
C MET A 253 22.22 -41.88 8.80
N CYS A 254 21.08 -41.84 8.12
CA CYS A 254 20.58 -42.93 7.28
C CYS A 254 19.75 -42.41 6.10
N PHE A 255 19.84 -43.07 4.94
CA PHE A 255 18.96 -42.86 3.80
C PHE A 255 18.07 -44.09 3.56
N GLU A 256 16.79 -43.85 3.31
CA GLU A 256 15.78 -44.86 2.93
C GLU A 256 14.75 -44.26 1.95
N MET A 257 13.75 -45.03 1.52
CA MET A 257 12.89 -44.64 0.38
C MET A 257 11.38 -44.63 0.64
N GLU A 258 10.92 -44.97 1.85
CA GLU A 258 9.50 -45.24 2.07
C GLU A 258 8.86 -44.35 3.14
N ALA A 259 9.62 -43.94 4.16
CA ALA A 259 9.07 -43.32 5.36
C ALA A 259 8.25 -42.06 5.09
N ALA A 260 8.70 -41.18 4.19
CA ALA A 260 7.99 -39.95 3.85
C ALA A 260 6.59 -40.22 3.28
N GLY A 261 6.36 -41.40 2.68
CA GLY A 261 5.06 -41.77 2.13
C GLY A 261 4.00 -42.08 3.18
N LEU A 262 4.38 -42.39 4.42
CA LEU A 262 3.41 -42.80 5.45
C LEU A 262 3.35 -41.91 6.68
N MET A 263 4.38 -41.08 6.94
CA MET A 263 4.42 -40.27 8.17
C MET A 263 3.30 -39.22 8.23
N ASP A 264 2.81 -38.73 7.09
CA ASP A 264 1.69 -37.78 7.06
C ASP A 264 0.33 -38.47 7.26
N GLU A 265 0.20 -39.74 6.87
CA GLU A 265 -1.03 -40.53 6.94
C GLU A 265 -1.18 -41.31 8.26
N LEU A 266 -0.06 -41.75 8.85
CA LEU A 266 -0.01 -42.56 10.05
C LEU A 266 1.13 -42.09 10.97
N PRO A 267 0.82 -41.62 12.20
CA PRO A 267 1.84 -41.26 13.17
C PRO A 267 2.80 -42.42 13.45
N SER A 268 4.05 -42.30 13.00
CA SER A 268 4.97 -43.44 12.93
C SER A 268 6.38 -43.11 13.42
N ILE A 269 7.14 -44.15 13.76
CA ILE A 269 8.60 -44.07 13.95
C ILE A 269 9.31 -44.94 12.91
N VAL A 270 10.48 -44.49 12.46
CA VAL A 270 11.28 -45.18 11.44
C VAL A 270 12.47 -45.86 12.09
N ILE A 271 12.64 -47.15 11.82
CA ILE A 271 13.69 -48.00 12.37
C ILE A 271 14.39 -48.70 11.21
N ARG A 272 15.66 -48.37 10.97
CA ARG A 272 16.44 -48.89 9.84
C ARG A 272 17.67 -49.65 10.30
N GLY A 273 17.77 -50.91 9.90
CA GLY A 273 19.00 -51.68 9.99
C GLY A 273 19.91 -51.33 8.82
N ILE A 274 21.19 -51.11 9.10
CA ILE A 274 22.13 -50.62 8.09
C ILE A 274 22.68 -51.79 7.26
N CYS A 275 22.35 -51.82 5.97
CA CYS A 275 22.76 -52.90 5.05
C CYS A 275 23.81 -52.48 4.01
N ASP A 276 23.95 -51.19 3.74
CA ASP A 276 25.00 -50.63 2.89
C ASP A 276 25.39 -49.21 3.36
N TYR A 277 26.32 -48.56 2.66
CA TYR A 277 26.77 -47.20 2.99
C TYR A 277 26.27 -46.14 1.99
N CYS A 278 25.16 -46.36 1.28
CA CYS A 278 24.68 -45.43 0.23
C CYS A 278 25.74 -45.09 -0.84
N ASP A 279 26.60 -46.04 -1.20
CA ASP A 279 27.65 -45.87 -2.18
C ASP A 279 27.53 -46.90 -3.32
N SER A 280 28.54 -46.95 -4.18
CA SER A 280 28.61 -47.90 -5.29
C SER A 280 29.01 -49.32 -4.84
N HIS A 281 29.43 -49.51 -3.60
CA HIS A 281 29.96 -50.78 -3.05
C HIS A 281 28.88 -51.58 -2.30
N LYS A 282 27.83 -51.98 -3.02
CA LYS A 282 26.69 -52.68 -2.42
C LYS A 282 27.06 -54.07 -1.94
N ASN A 283 26.75 -54.39 -0.68
CA ASN A 283 26.86 -55.73 -0.12
C ASN A 283 25.48 -56.28 0.27
N LYS A 284 24.98 -57.23 -0.53
CA LYS A 284 23.65 -57.83 -0.29
C LYS A 284 23.64 -58.82 0.88
N GLU A 285 24.78 -59.31 1.35
CA GLU A 285 24.86 -60.29 2.45
C GLU A 285 24.38 -59.70 3.78
N TRP A 286 24.48 -58.38 3.96
CA TRP A 286 24.07 -57.69 5.18
C TRP A 286 22.56 -57.44 5.30
N GLN A 287 21.79 -57.57 4.20
CA GLN A 287 20.35 -57.26 4.21
C GLN A 287 19.57 -58.10 5.22
N GLY A 288 19.89 -59.40 5.32
CA GLY A 288 19.26 -60.31 6.30
C GLY A 288 19.53 -59.87 7.73
N TYR A 289 20.80 -59.83 8.13
CA TYR A 289 21.20 -59.45 9.49
C TYR A 289 20.70 -58.05 9.89
N ALA A 290 20.78 -57.07 8.99
CA ALA A 290 20.31 -55.71 9.23
C ALA A 290 18.78 -55.64 9.46
N ALA A 291 17.99 -56.32 8.62
CA ALA A 291 16.55 -56.41 8.81
C ALA A 291 16.18 -57.07 10.14
N PHE A 292 16.93 -58.12 10.51
CA PHE A 292 16.74 -58.83 11.77
C PHE A 292 17.07 -57.96 12.99
N ALA A 293 18.14 -57.17 12.94
CA ALA A 293 18.49 -56.21 13.97
C ALA A 293 17.39 -55.13 14.14
N ALA A 294 16.91 -54.54 13.04
CA ALA A 294 15.81 -53.56 13.09
C ALA A 294 14.52 -54.14 13.70
N ALA A 295 14.20 -55.39 13.35
CA ALA A 295 13.04 -56.08 13.91
C ALA A 295 13.19 -56.41 15.41
N ALA A 296 14.40 -56.81 15.85
CA ALA A 296 14.69 -57.05 17.26
C ALA A 296 14.58 -55.77 18.10
N TYR A 297 15.09 -54.63 17.58
CA TYR A 297 14.89 -53.33 18.22
C TYR A 297 13.40 -53.00 18.35
N THR A 298 12.62 -53.25 17.29
CA THR A 298 11.17 -53.01 17.28
C THR A 298 10.44 -53.83 18.34
N LYS A 299 10.80 -55.11 18.51
CA LYS A 299 10.26 -55.96 19.59
C LYS A 299 10.62 -55.42 20.98
N SER A 300 11.84 -54.91 21.16
CA SER A 300 12.27 -54.26 22.39
C SER A 300 11.44 -53.00 22.68
N LEU A 301 11.20 -52.16 21.67
CA LEU A 301 10.41 -50.94 21.77
C LEU A 301 8.96 -51.21 22.14
N LEU A 302 8.31 -52.17 21.47
CA LEU A 302 6.93 -52.54 21.81
C LEU A 302 6.80 -53.05 23.25
N ALA A 303 7.83 -53.70 23.78
CA ALA A 303 7.84 -54.20 25.13
C ALA A 303 8.06 -53.12 26.21
N THR A 304 8.41 -51.88 25.85
CA THR A 304 8.45 -50.73 26.77
C THR A 304 7.15 -49.90 26.73
N ILE A 305 6.31 -50.09 25.71
CA ILE A 305 5.07 -49.34 25.53
C ILE A 305 3.95 -49.94 26.39
N PRO A 306 3.28 -49.13 27.25
CA PRO A 306 2.18 -49.60 28.09
C PRO A 306 0.94 -49.97 27.27
N ILE A 307 0.17 -50.95 27.78
CA ILE A 307 -1.12 -51.35 27.24
C ILE A 307 -2.20 -50.57 28.00
N HIS A 308 -2.96 -49.74 27.30
CA HIS A 308 -4.15 -49.11 27.86
C HIS A 308 -5.36 -50.00 27.62
N ASP A 309 -6.15 -50.24 28.67
CA ASP A 309 -7.37 -51.04 28.64
C ASP A 309 -8.53 -50.11 28.24
N ASP A 310 -8.72 -49.90 26.94
CA ASP A 310 -9.73 -48.99 26.37
C ASP A 310 -11.16 -49.59 26.44
N SER A 311 -11.53 -50.12 27.60
CA SER A 311 -12.88 -50.63 27.90
C SER A 311 -13.91 -49.52 28.18
N ASP A 312 -13.51 -48.25 28.17
CA ASP A 312 -14.33 -47.10 28.57
C ASP A 312 -14.77 -46.16 27.43
N LEU A 313 -14.51 -46.46 26.15
CA LEU A 313 -15.09 -45.68 25.05
C LEU A 313 -16.51 -46.16 24.68
N LYS A 314 -17.44 -45.96 25.62
CA LYS A 314 -18.87 -45.88 25.31
C LYS A 314 -19.14 -44.57 24.58
N ALA A 315 -19.77 -44.66 23.40
CA ALA A 315 -20.12 -43.55 22.51
C ALA A 315 -20.76 -42.34 23.22
N PRO A 316 -20.33 -41.09 22.94
CA PRO A 316 -21.10 -39.90 23.26
C PRO A 316 -21.91 -39.40 22.06
N SER A 317 -23.03 -38.76 22.36
CA SER A 317 -23.94 -38.07 21.44
C SER A 317 -23.25 -36.99 20.59
N LYS A 318 -23.58 -36.95 19.30
CA LYS A 318 -22.98 -36.17 18.20
C LYS A 318 -23.17 -34.64 18.31
N HIS A 319 -22.25 -33.94 18.95
CA HIS A 319 -22.03 -32.50 18.71
C HIS A 319 -20.55 -32.31 18.33
N HIS A 320 -20.27 -31.63 17.21
CA HIS A 320 -18.93 -31.53 16.65
C HIS A 320 -18.40 -30.09 16.74
N TRP A 321 -17.14 -29.95 17.18
CA TRP A 321 -16.45 -28.67 17.29
C TRP A 321 -15.16 -28.69 16.46
N MET A 322 -15.18 -27.97 15.34
CA MET A 322 -14.03 -27.83 14.44
C MET A 322 -13.74 -26.33 14.26
N VAL A 323 -13.02 -25.74 15.20
CA VAL A 323 -12.58 -24.34 15.17
C VAL A 323 -11.07 -24.29 15.43
N PRO A 324 -10.26 -23.72 14.52
CA PRO A 324 -8.80 -23.77 14.62
C PRO A 324 -8.19 -22.73 15.58
N PHE A 325 -9.00 -21.80 16.09
CA PHE A 325 -8.55 -20.67 16.90
C PHE A 325 -9.18 -20.69 18.30
N LEU A 326 -8.43 -20.22 19.30
CA LEU A 326 -8.95 -19.92 20.63
C LEU A 326 -9.71 -18.60 20.64
N LYS A 327 -10.64 -18.42 21.59
CA LYS A 327 -11.36 -17.15 21.77
C LYS A 327 -10.35 -16.03 22.07
N ASN A 328 -10.44 -14.94 21.32
CA ASN A 328 -9.56 -13.79 21.49
C ASN A 328 -9.99 -12.95 22.71
N SER A 329 -9.24 -13.06 23.81
CA SER A 329 -9.51 -12.32 25.05
C SER A 329 -9.26 -10.81 24.96
N GLY A 330 -8.53 -10.35 23.94
CA GLY A 330 -8.22 -8.94 23.68
C GLY A 330 -9.15 -8.25 22.68
N PHE A 331 -10.14 -8.95 22.13
CA PHE A 331 -11.11 -8.40 21.18
C PHE A 331 -11.96 -7.29 21.81
N VAL A 332 -12.14 -6.16 21.11
CA VAL A 332 -12.86 -4.98 21.60
C VAL A 332 -13.65 -4.29 20.48
N GLY A 333 -14.87 -3.83 20.81
CA GLY A 333 -15.75 -3.14 19.88
C GLY A 333 -16.56 -4.07 18.99
N ARG A 334 -17.29 -3.48 18.02
CA ARG A 334 -18.11 -4.18 17.01
C ARG A 334 -19.36 -4.87 17.54
N GLU A 335 -19.83 -4.44 18.71
CA GLU A 335 -20.99 -5.02 19.38
C GLU A 335 -22.24 -4.95 18.48
N ASP A 336 -22.43 -3.83 17.77
CA ASP A 336 -23.55 -3.64 16.85
C ASP A 336 -23.50 -4.60 15.64
N GLU A 337 -22.32 -4.75 15.01
CA GLU A 337 -22.15 -5.67 13.89
C GLU A 337 -22.28 -7.13 14.31
N ILE A 338 -21.70 -7.50 15.46
CA ILE A 338 -21.81 -8.85 16.04
C ILE A 338 -23.26 -9.16 16.39
N ALA A 339 -23.95 -8.27 17.11
CA ALA A 339 -25.35 -8.44 17.46
C ALA A 339 -26.21 -8.61 16.22
N LYS A 340 -25.99 -7.79 15.18
CA LYS A 340 -26.71 -7.90 13.91
C LYS A 340 -26.51 -9.25 13.22
N ILE A 341 -25.29 -9.79 13.19
CA ILE A 341 -25.03 -11.10 12.57
C ILE A 341 -25.57 -12.24 13.45
N HIS A 342 -25.40 -12.14 14.76
CA HIS A 342 -25.92 -13.10 15.73
C HIS A 342 -27.44 -13.19 15.64
N ASP A 343 -28.15 -12.07 15.55
CA ASP A 343 -29.59 -12.01 15.36
C ASP A 343 -30.02 -12.68 14.05
N LEU A 344 -29.26 -12.50 12.96
CA LEU A 344 -29.56 -13.16 11.68
C LEU A 344 -29.42 -14.69 11.77
N ILE A 345 -28.48 -15.20 12.57
CA ILE A 345 -28.25 -16.65 12.72
C ILE A 345 -29.26 -17.27 13.70
N THR A 346 -29.64 -16.55 14.75
CA THR A 346 -30.50 -17.09 15.82
C THR A 346 -32.00 -16.92 15.56
N GLN A 347 -32.40 -16.09 14.59
CA GLN A 347 -33.80 -15.91 14.22
C GLN A 347 -34.45 -17.19 13.64
N PRO A 348 -35.70 -17.51 14.03
CA PRO A 348 -36.46 -18.58 13.38
C PRO A 348 -36.64 -18.28 11.89
N ASN A 349 -36.22 -19.19 11.00
CA ASN A 349 -36.15 -18.97 9.55
C ASN A 349 -35.16 -17.86 9.11
N GLY A 350 -34.06 -17.68 9.84
CA GLY A 350 -32.96 -16.81 9.45
C GLY A 350 -32.36 -17.17 8.08
N PRO A 351 -31.63 -16.24 7.42
CA PRO A 351 -31.00 -16.51 6.15
C PRO A 351 -30.02 -17.69 6.22
N ALA A 352 -30.07 -18.58 5.22
CA ALA A 352 -29.17 -19.72 5.12
C ALA A 352 -27.70 -19.32 4.91
N ARG A 353 -27.46 -18.15 4.30
CA ARG A 353 -26.11 -17.66 3.94
C ARG A 353 -25.95 -16.20 4.33
N ILE A 354 -24.85 -15.89 5.01
CA ILE A 354 -24.47 -14.55 5.44
C ILE A 354 -23.02 -14.32 5.01
N ALA A 355 -22.67 -13.12 4.54
CA ALA A 355 -21.30 -12.79 4.19
C ALA A 355 -20.83 -11.52 4.89
N ILE A 356 -19.65 -11.58 5.50
CA ILE A 356 -18.93 -10.46 6.07
C ILE A 356 -17.90 -9.99 5.04
N CYS A 357 -17.97 -8.73 4.62
CA CYS A 357 -17.03 -8.17 3.65
C CYS A 357 -16.38 -6.87 4.12
N GLY A 358 -15.16 -6.58 3.66
CA GLY A 358 -14.41 -5.36 4.02
C GLY A 358 -12.92 -5.49 3.73
N LEU A 359 -12.16 -4.42 3.94
CA LEU A 359 -10.72 -4.36 3.64
C LEU A 359 -9.92 -5.47 4.32
N GLY A 360 -8.83 -5.94 3.69
CA GLY A 360 -7.87 -6.86 4.32
C GLY A 360 -7.30 -6.26 5.61
N GLY A 361 -7.28 -7.04 6.71
CA GLY A 361 -6.77 -6.58 8.01
C GLY A 361 -7.80 -5.87 8.92
N VAL A 362 -9.06 -5.68 8.48
CA VAL A 362 -10.10 -4.98 9.27
C VAL A 362 -10.70 -5.82 10.43
N GLY A 363 -10.34 -7.10 10.56
CA GLY A 363 -10.80 -7.98 11.64
C GLY A 363 -12.01 -8.88 11.34
N LYS A 364 -12.33 -9.14 10.06
CA LYS A 364 -13.48 -9.99 9.67
C LYS A 364 -13.44 -11.39 10.30
N THR A 365 -12.28 -12.05 10.23
CA THR A 365 -12.03 -13.38 10.83
C THR A 365 -12.26 -13.36 12.35
N GLN A 366 -11.86 -12.28 13.03
CA GLN A 366 -12.07 -12.12 14.47
C GLN A 366 -13.55 -11.92 14.82
N ILE A 367 -14.30 -11.16 14.01
CA ILE A 367 -15.76 -11.03 14.17
C ILE A 367 -16.45 -12.39 13.99
N ALA A 368 -16.07 -13.17 12.96
CA ALA A 368 -16.60 -14.50 12.73
C ALA A 368 -16.29 -15.47 13.89
N LEU A 369 -15.10 -15.35 14.48
CA LEU A 369 -14.69 -16.14 15.65
C LEU A 369 -15.49 -15.78 16.90
N GLU A 370 -15.71 -14.49 17.18
CA GLU A 370 -16.51 -14.06 18.33
C GLU A 370 -17.98 -14.52 18.22
N ILE A 371 -18.55 -14.45 17.01
CA ILE A 371 -19.89 -15.00 16.72
C ILE A 371 -19.92 -16.51 16.97
N THR A 372 -18.87 -17.22 16.56
CA THR A 372 -18.77 -18.68 16.72
C THR A 372 -18.79 -19.07 18.20
N TYR A 373 -18.01 -18.41 19.04
CA TYR A 373 -18.00 -18.64 20.49
C TYR A 373 -19.32 -18.22 21.16
N SER A 374 -19.90 -17.08 20.76
CA SER A 374 -21.20 -16.63 21.27
C SER A 374 -22.34 -17.62 20.96
N ILE A 375 -22.34 -18.21 19.77
CA ILE A 375 -23.30 -19.26 19.38
C ILE A 375 -23.07 -20.54 20.18
N HIS A 376 -21.83 -20.91 20.44
CA HIS A 376 -21.51 -22.07 21.26
C HIS A 376 -22.01 -21.92 22.71
N GLU A 377 -21.84 -20.73 23.29
CA GLU A 377 -22.29 -20.39 24.63
C GLU A 377 -23.83 -20.36 24.72
N SER A 378 -24.51 -19.83 23.70
CA SER A 378 -25.99 -19.71 23.67
C SER A 378 -26.70 -21.00 23.22
N ASN A 379 -26.07 -21.83 22.38
CA ASN A 379 -26.60 -23.11 21.92
C ASN A 379 -25.50 -24.20 21.86
N PRO A 380 -25.20 -24.86 22.99
CA PRO A 380 -24.17 -25.90 23.07
C PRO A 380 -24.46 -27.14 22.20
N SER A 381 -25.69 -27.31 21.72
CA SER A 381 -26.09 -28.43 20.86
C SER A 381 -25.81 -28.20 19.36
N CYS A 382 -25.33 -27.01 19.00
CA CYS A 382 -24.99 -26.65 17.63
C CYS A 382 -23.61 -27.19 17.23
N SER A 383 -23.51 -27.89 16.10
CA SER A 383 -22.21 -28.32 15.55
C SER A 383 -21.57 -27.19 14.74
N ILE A 384 -20.30 -26.90 15.00
CA ILE A 384 -19.59 -25.78 14.37
C ILE A 384 -18.41 -26.30 13.56
N PHE A 385 -18.32 -25.85 12.30
CA PHE A 385 -17.25 -26.22 11.38
C PHE A 385 -16.60 -25.00 10.75
N TRP A 386 -15.27 -24.92 10.78
CA TRP A 386 -14.48 -23.82 10.22
C TRP A 386 -13.57 -24.29 9.09
N ILE A 387 -13.81 -23.79 7.87
CA ILE A 387 -13.06 -24.15 6.66
C ILE A 387 -12.22 -22.95 6.21
N SER A 388 -10.91 -23.15 6.04
CA SER A 388 -10.03 -22.16 5.40
C SER A 388 -10.17 -22.24 3.88
N CYS A 389 -10.51 -21.13 3.24
CA CYS A 389 -10.68 -21.02 1.78
C CYS A 389 -9.45 -20.42 1.09
N THR A 390 -8.27 -20.60 1.67
CA THR A 390 -7.00 -20.10 1.14
C THR A 390 -6.56 -20.77 -0.17
N SER A 391 -7.00 -22.01 -0.40
CA SER A 391 -6.76 -22.77 -1.63
C SER A 391 -7.84 -23.84 -1.82
N TYR A 392 -7.97 -24.42 -3.03
CA TYR A 392 -8.93 -25.50 -3.29
C TYR A 392 -8.64 -26.74 -2.43
N GLU A 393 -7.35 -27.08 -2.25
CA GLU A 393 -6.90 -28.19 -1.41
C GLU A 393 -7.27 -27.96 0.06
N SER A 394 -7.19 -26.72 0.55
CA SER A 394 -7.59 -26.35 1.91
C SER A 394 -9.09 -26.59 2.13
N VAL A 395 -9.90 -26.27 1.12
CA VAL A 395 -11.35 -26.53 1.14
C VAL A 395 -11.61 -28.04 1.12
N GLU A 396 -10.95 -28.81 0.27
CA GLU A 396 -11.11 -30.27 0.21
C GLU A 396 -10.73 -30.95 1.52
N GLN A 397 -9.61 -30.56 2.13
CA GLN A 397 -9.20 -31.03 3.45
C GLN A 397 -10.21 -30.66 4.54
N GLY A 398 -10.81 -29.46 4.47
CA GLY A 398 -11.89 -29.04 5.36
C GLY A 398 -13.13 -29.94 5.23
N TYR A 399 -13.58 -30.22 4.00
CA TYR A 399 -14.70 -31.12 3.75
C TYR A 399 -14.41 -32.57 4.17
N MET A 400 -13.19 -33.07 3.95
CA MET A 400 -12.75 -34.40 4.43
C MET A 400 -12.79 -34.48 5.95
N SER A 401 -12.29 -33.46 6.64
CA SER A 401 -12.32 -33.37 8.11
C SER A 401 -13.75 -33.39 8.64
N ILE A 402 -14.66 -32.66 7.98
CA ILE A 402 -16.10 -32.65 8.33
C ILE A 402 -16.73 -34.03 8.13
N ALA A 403 -16.45 -34.69 7.00
CA ALA A 403 -16.98 -36.02 6.71
C ALA A 403 -16.55 -37.06 7.75
N GLN A 404 -15.27 -37.04 8.14
CA GLN A 404 -14.73 -37.90 9.20
C GLN A 404 -15.42 -37.64 10.55
N MET A 405 -15.54 -36.36 10.97
CA MET A 405 -16.19 -36.01 12.23
C MET A 405 -17.68 -36.37 12.25
N ALA A 406 -18.41 -36.14 11.16
CA ALA A 406 -19.83 -36.47 11.07
C ALA A 406 -20.11 -37.99 11.05
N GLY A 407 -19.07 -38.81 10.85
CA GLY A 407 -19.15 -40.27 10.74
C GLY A 407 -19.65 -40.73 9.37
N ILE A 408 -19.29 -40.00 8.31
CA ILE A 408 -19.56 -40.39 6.92
C ILE A 408 -18.39 -41.29 6.48
N HIS A 409 -18.64 -42.61 6.34
CA HIS A 409 -17.61 -43.60 6.04
C HIS A 409 -17.56 -43.95 4.53
N GLY A 410 -16.37 -44.30 4.02
CA GLY A 410 -16.20 -44.76 2.63
C GLY A 410 -16.19 -43.65 1.58
N VAL A 411 -15.73 -42.46 1.94
CA VAL A 411 -15.79 -41.26 1.10
C VAL A 411 -14.56 -41.18 0.19
N GLU A 412 -14.77 -41.17 -1.12
CA GLU A 412 -13.72 -40.80 -2.07
C GLU A 412 -13.53 -39.27 -2.09
N PRO A 413 -12.28 -38.75 -2.23
CA PRO A 413 -12.03 -37.30 -2.27
C PRO A 413 -12.85 -36.56 -3.33
N ALA A 414 -13.16 -37.20 -4.45
CA ALA A 414 -13.98 -36.62 -5.52
C ALA A 414 -15.46 -36.42 -5.11
N GLU A 415 -15.97 -37.21 -4.16
CA GLU A 415 -17.40 -37.23 -3.79
C GLU A 415 -17.69 -36.57 -2.43
N VAL A 416 -16.65 -36.29 -1.63
CA VAL A 416 -16.80 -35.77 -0.25
C VAL A 416 -17.69 -34.55 -0.13
N LYS A 417 -17.56 -33.60 -1.06
CA LYS A 417 -18.32 -32.34 -1.07
C LYS A 417 -19.82 -32.60 -1.22
N GLU A 418 -20.21 -33.49 -2.12
CA GLU A 418 -21.62 -33.83 -2.36
C GLU A 418 -22.21 -34.65 -1.21
N GLN A 419 -21.42 -35.54 -0.60
CA GLN A 419 -21.87 -36.34 0.53
C GLN A 419 -22.07 -35.50 1.80
N VAL A 420 -21.15 -34.57 2.09
CA VAL A 420 -21.28 -33.60 3.19
C VAL A 420 -22.50 -32.71 2.97
N LYS A 421 -22.68 -32.17 1.76
CA LYS A 421 -23.88 -31.41 1.39
C LYS A 421 -25.15 -32.20 1.66
N THR A 422 -25.20 -33.45 1.22
CA THR A 422 -26.38 -34.32 1.38
C THR A 422 -26.67 -34.58 2.84
N HIS A 423 -25.65 -34.85 3.66
CA HIS A 423 -25.80 -35.09 5.10
C HIS A 423 -26.36 -33.88 5.84
N PHE A 424 -25.74 -32.71 5.68
CA PHE A 424 -26.12 -31.50 6.41
C PHE A 424 -27.38 -30.80 5.88
N SER A 425 -27.87 -31.20 4.71
CA SER A 425 -29.18 -30.76 4.19
C SER A 425 -30.36 -31.54 4.78
N GLN A 426 -30.11 -32.65 5.48
CA GLN A 426 -31.17 -33.43 6.16
C GLN A 426 -31.52 -32.84 7.53
N GLU A 427 -32.79 -32.92 7.94
CA GLU A 427 -33.20 -32.46 9.28
C GLU A 427 -32.55 -33.26 10.44
N SER A 428 -32.07 -34.47 10.15
CA SER A 428 -31.35 -35.35 11.09
C SER A 428 -29.99 -34.79 11.52
N ALA A 429 -29.42 -33.84 10.77
CA ALA A 429 -28.13 -33.22 11.07
C ALA A 429 -28.17 -32.22 12.23
N GLY A 430 -29.36 -31.86 12.74
CA GLY A 430 -29.51 -30.94 13.86
C GLY A 430 -29.13 -29.49 13.54
N HIS A 431 -28.79 -28.71 14.57
CA HIS A 431 -28.31 -27.33 14.38
C HIS A 431 -26.83 -27.32 14.02
N TRP A 432 -26.46 -26.56 13.00
CA TRP A 432 -25.06 -26.44 12.60
C TRP A 432 -24.72 -25.07 12.03
N LEU A 433 -23.45 -24.68 12.16
CA LEU A 433 -22.87 -23.48 11.59
C LEU A 433 -21.59 -23.84 10.82
N MET A 434 -21.53 -23.47 9.54
CA MET A 434 -20.32 -23.62 8.72
C MET A 434 -19.72 -22.25 8.41
N ILE A 435 -18.47 -22.04 8.79
CA ILE A 435 -17.71 -20.83 8.52
C ILE A 435 -16.74 -21.12 7.37
N PHE A 436 -16.84 -20.34 6.30
CA PHE A 436 -15.89 -20.33 5.20
C PHE A 436 -15.05 -19.05 5.30
N ASP A 437 -13.85 -19.16 5.86
CA ASP A 437 -12.96 -18.03 6.11
C ASP A 437 -12.04 -17.79 4.90
N ASN A 438 -11.80 -16.53 4.53
CA ASN A 438 -11.00 -16.11 3.38
C ASN A 438 -11.52 -16.57 2.01
N ALA A 439 -12.84 -16.51 1.80
CA ALA A 439 -13.49 -16.78 0.51
C ALA A 439 -13.23 -15.65 -0.51
N ASP A 440 -11.96 -15.42 -0.85
CA ASP A 440 -11.49 -14.28 -1.63
C ASP A 440 -11.36 -14.59 -3.13
N ASP A 441 -11.11 -15.85 -3.50
CA ASP A 441 -10.88 -16.29 -4.87
C ASP A 441 -12.20 -16.51 -5.62
N MET A 442 -12.50 -15.62 -6.59
CA MET A 442 -13.76 -15.70 -7.35
C MET A 442 -13.87 -16.96 -8.20
N ASP A 443 -12.75 -17.52 -8.67
CA ASP A 443 -12.75 -18.66 -9.59
C ASP A 443 -13.21 -19.94 -8.89
N MET A 444 -12.96 -20.08 -7.59
CA MET A 444 -13.47 -21.20 -6.79
C MET A 444 -15.01 -21.16 -6.62
N TRP A 445 -15.60 -19.96 -6.62
CA TRP A 445 -17.01 -19.75 -6.24
C TRP A 445 -17.92 -19.43 -7.41
N VAL A 446 -17.39 -19.07 -8.58
CA VAL A 446 -18.17 -18.60 -9.73
C VAL A 446 -17.45 -18.90 -11.05
N GLN A 447 -17.69 -20.07 -11.65
CA GLN A 447 -17.27 -20.40 -13.02
C GLN A 447 -18.45 -20.91 -13.87
N ASP A 448 -18.34 -20.78 -15.20
CA ASP A 448 -19.35 -21.24 -16.18
C ASP A 448 -19.08 -22.68 -16.70
N GLU A 449 -17.89 -23.25 -16.47
CA GLU A 449 -17.50 -24.61 -16.89
C GLU A 449 -16.82 -25.32 -15.70
N GLU A 450 -17.36 -26.47 -15.26
CA GLU A 450 -17.06 -27.27 -14.04
C GLU A 450 -17.91 -26.97 -12.78
N PRO A 451 -18.17 -27.98 -11.90
CA PRO A 451 -19.09 -27.79 -10.78
C PRO A 451 -18.51 -26.82 -9.75
N VAL A 452 -19.24 -25.74 -9.53
CA VAL A 452 -18.83 -24.60 -8.71
C VAL A 452 -18.99 -24.93 -7.22
N LEU A 453 -18.11 -24.46 -6.33
CA LEU A 453 -18.22 -24.74 -4.88
C LEU A 453 -19.58 -24.38 -4.28
N THR A 454 -20.30 -23.43 -4.88
CA THR A 454 -21.65 -23.04 -4.48
C THR A 454 -22.68 -24.16 -4.60
N ASP A 455 -22.46 -25.11 -5.52
CA ASP A 455 -23.33 -26.25 -5.76
C ASP A 455 -23.21 -27.31 -4.67
N PHE A 456 -22.10 -27.29 -3.92
CA PHE A 456 -21.79 -28.21 -2.83
C PHE A 456 -22.14 -27.63 -1.44
N LEU A 457 -22.76 -26.46 -1.37
CA LEU A 457 -23.16 -25.87 -0.10
C LEU A 457 -24.47 -26.49 0.41
N PRO A 458 -24.53 -26.99 1.67
CA PRO A 458 -25.74 -27.56 2.25
C PRO A 458 -26.86 -26.52 2.41
N GLN A 459 -28.10 -26.98 2.35
CA GLN A 459 -29.29 -26.16 2.58
C GLN A 459 -30.16 -26.80 3.67
N SER A 460 -30.34 -26.10 4.78
CA SER A 460 -31.13 -26.57 5.92
C SER A 460 -31.83 -25.39 6.61
N ALA A 461 -33.01 -25.63 7.17
CA ALA A 461 -33.71 -24.66 8.01
C ALA A 461 -33.07 -24.50 9.41
N LYS A 462 -32.23 -25.46 9.81
CA LYS A 462 -31.52 -25.49 11.12
C LYS A 462 -30.02 -25.20 10.97
N GLY A 463 -29.57 -24.88 9.75
CA GLY A 463 -28.16 -24.73 9.41
C GLY A 463 -27.86 -23.38 8.76
N HIS A 464 -26.75 -22.77 9.16
CA HIS A 464 -26.33 -21.47 8.63
C HIS A 464 -24.90 -21.52 8.10
N ILE A 465 -24.62 -20.72 7.08
CA ILE A 465 -23.29 -20.56 6.50
C ILE A 465 -22.85 -19.11 6.63
N LEU A 466 -21.65 -18.91 7.18
CA LEU A 466 -21.01 -17.61 7.32
C LEU A 466 -19.75 -17.53 6.45
N PHE A 467 -19.70 -16.57 5.53
CA PHE A 467 -18.52 -16.31 4.71
C PHE A 467 -17.76 -15.09 5.22
N THR A 468 -16.44 -15.14 5.25
CA THR A 468 -15.60 -13.93 5.32
C THR A 468 -14.89 -13.73 3.98
N THR A 469 -14.93 -12.50 3.46
CA THR A 469 -14.28 -12.19 2.18
C THR A 469 -13.85 -10.74 2.11
N ARG A 470 -12.81 -10.44 1.33
CA ARG A 470 -12.36 -9.08 1.00
C ARG A 470 -13.12 -8.53 -0.20
N ASN A 471 -13.76 -9.39 -0.98
CA ASN A 471 -14.39 -9.03 -2.25
C ASN A 471 -15.91 -8.93 -2.10
N ARG A 472 -16.43 -7.70 -2.08
CA ARG A 472 -17.87 -7.44 -2.01
C ARG A 472 -18.67 -8.07 -3.15
N LYS A 473 -18.10 -8.21 -4.35
CA LYS A 473 -18.82 -8.87 -5.48
C LYS A 473 -19.05 -10.35 -5.19
N ILE A 474 -18.08 -11.04 -4.58
CA ILE A 474 -18.24 -12.44 -4.15
C ILE A 474 -19.26 -12.51 -3.02
N ALA A 475 -19.17 -11.64 -2.02
CA ALA A 475 -20.14 -11.59 -0.92
C ALA A 475 -21.59 -11.47 -1.42
N VAL A 476 -21.83 -10.59 -2.39
CA VAL A 476 -23.15 -10.42 -3.01
C VAL A 476 -23.57 -11.65 -3.80
N LYS A 477 -22.65 -12.34 -4.51
CA LYS A 477 -22.98 -13.58 -5.21
C LYS A 477 -23.30 -14.74 -4.24
N LEU A 478 -22.59 -14.85 -3.13
CA LEU A 478 -22.77 -15.94 -2.15
C LEU A 478 -23.97 -15.75 -1.21
N ALA A 479 -24.21 -14.51 -0.75
CA ALA A 479 -25.22 -14.18 0.26
C ALA A 479 -26.31 -13.20 -0.23
N SER A 480 -26.30 -12.83 -1.52
CA SER A 480 -27.27 -11.90 -2.12
C SER A 480 -27.37 -10.56 -1.36
N SER A 481 -28.47 -10.30 -0.64
CA SER A 481 -28.68 -9.09 0.14
C SER A 481 -28.19 -9.16 1.59
N ARG A 482 -27.71 -10.33 2.05
CA ARG A 482 -27.31 -10.59 3.44
C ARG A 482 -25.80 -10.38 3.64
N VAL A 483 -25.32 -9.25 3.14
CA VAL A 483 -23.91 -8.85 3.22
C VAL A 483 -23.74 -7.78 4.29
N VAL A 484 -22.88 -8.05 5.27
CA VAL A 484 -22.48 -7.08 6.31
C VAL A 484 -21.12 -6.51 5.93
N HIS A 485 -21.10 -5.21 5.63
CA HIS A 485 -19.86 -4.49 5.33
C HIS A 485 -19.21 -3.99 6.61
N ILE A 486 -17.95 -4.34 6.81
CA ILE A 486 -17.13 -3.92 7.95
C ILE A 486 -16.16 -2.84 7.45
N SER A 487 -16.36 -1.62 7.94
CA SER A 487 -15.45 -0.49 7.75
C SER A 487 -14.40 -0.44 8.87
N GLU A 488 -13.40 0.43 8.79
CA GLU A 488 -12.40 0.65 9.84
C GLU A 488 -13.05 1.04 11.19
N PRO A 489 -12.48 0.63 12.33
CA PRO A 489 -13.02 0.96 13.65
C PRO A 489 -12.89 2.46 13.94
N GLY A 490 -13.75 2.96 14.83
CA GLY A 490 -13.67 4.35 15.30
C GLY A 490 -12.42 4.62 16.17
N PRO A 491 -12.07 5.90 16.40
CA PRO A 491 -10.87 6.27 17.15
C PRO A 491 -10.81 5.66 18.55
N GLU A 492 -11.93 5.60 19.27
CA GLU A 492 -11.98 5.03 20.62
C GLU A 492 -11.69 3.53 20.63
N THR A 493 -12.31 2.77 19.71
CA THR A 493 -12.05 1.33 19.55
C THR A 493 -10.59 1.08 19.16
N ALA A 494 -10.03 1.89 18.26
CA ALA A 494 -8.63 1.76 17.83
C ALA A 494 -7.63 2.00 18.97
N VAL A 495 -7.88 3.00 19.84
CA VAL A 495 -7.10 3.22 21.06
C VAL A 495 -7.19 2.01 21.99
N ASN A 496 -8.38 1.41 22.14
CA ASN A 496 -8.55 0.23 22.99
C ASN A 496 -7.82 -1.00 22.42
N ILE A 497 -7.80 -1.18 21.09
CA ILE A 497 -7.00 -2.24 20.44
C ILE A 497 -5.52 -2.03 20.77
N LEU A 498 -5.00 -0.81 20.57
CA LEU A 498 -3.60 -0.50 20.88
C LEU A 498 -3.28 -0.73 22.37
N ARG A 499 -4.16 -0.30 23.28
CA ARG A 499 -4.01 -0.51 24.74
C ARG A 499 -3.95 -1.97 25.13
N ASN A 500 -4.72 -2.83 24.48
CA ASN A 500 -4.73 -4.26 24.76
C ASN A 500 -3.49 -4.97 24.19
N SER A 501 -2.85 -4.39 23.17
CA SER A 501 -1.67 -4.97 22.52
C SER A 501 -0.33 -4.48 23.10
N LEU A 502 -0.28 -3.33 23.78
CA LEU A 502 0.94 -2.81 24.41
C LEU A 502 1.22 -3.47 25.77
N ILE A 503 2.50 -3.75 26.05
CA ILE A 503 2.96 -4.20 27.36
C ILE A 503 2.95 -3.02 28.34
N ASP A 504 3.55 -1.89 27.93
CA ASP A 504 3.54 -0.64 28.68
C ASP A 504 2.34 0.23 28.27
N LYS A 505 1.37 0.35 29.18
CA LYS A 505 0.14 1.11 28.94
C LYS A 505 0.31 2.61 29.18
N ASP A 506 1.37 3.01 29.88
CA ASP A 506 1.65 4.40 30.21
C ASP A 506 2.11 5.17 28.96
N LEU A 507 2.58 4.46 27.91
CA LEU A 507 2.86 5.02 26.59
C LEU A 507 1.66 5.75 25.95
N LEU A 508 0.43 5.42 26.35
CA LEU A 508 -0.80 6.05 25.83
C LEU A 508 -1.15 7.39 26.48
N ASP A 509 -0.39 7.83 27.48
CA ASP A 509 -0.60 9.14 28.13
C ASP A 509 -0.35 10.30 27.13
N ASP A 510 0.47 10.07 26.09
CA ASP A 510 0.60 10.97 24.95
C ASP A 510 -0.59 10.83 23.99
N TYR A 511 -1.69 11.50 24.33
CA TYR A 511 -2.93 11.47 23.55
C TYR A 511 -2.71 11.93 22.10
N ASP A 512 -1.96 13.00 21.89
CA ASP A 512 -1.72 13.57 20.56
C ASP A 512 -0.88 12.61 19.70
N GLY A 513 0.22 12.08 20.24
CA GLY A 513 1.04 11.08 19.54
C GLY A 513 0.27 9.79 19.23
N THR A 514 -0.56 9.32 20.16
CA THR A 514 -1.43 8.15 19.96
C THR A 514 -2.43 8.39 18.83
N GLN A 515 -3.11 9.53 18.83
CA GLN A 515 -4.07 9.87 17.77
C GLN A 515 -3.38 10.00 16.41
N ASP A 516 -2.18 10.56 16.37
CA ASP A 516 -1.44 10.72 15.13
C ASP A 516 -0.95 9.37 14.57
N LEU A 517 -0.43 8.48 15.42
CA LEU A 517 -0.11 7.10 15.03
C LEU A 517 -1.33 6.39 14.43
N LEU A 518 -2.46 6.41 15.13
CA LEU A 518 -3.67 5.72 14.69
C LEU A 518 -4.22 6.29 13.36
N LYS A 519 -4.15 7.61 13.15
CA LYS A 519 -4.47 8.22 11.85
C LYS A 519 -3.54 7.74 10.75
N GLN A 520 -2.23 7.62 11.02
CA GLN A 520 -1.26 7.14 10.02
C GLN A 520 -1.50 5.67 9.64
N LEU A 521 -1.88 4.83 10.62
CA LEU A 521 -2.27 3.44 10.42
C LEU A 521 -3.73 3.29 9.92
N VAL A 522 -4.41 4.41 9.69
CA VAL A 522 -5.80 4.49 9.21
C VAL A 522 -6.76 3.66 10.08
N PHE A 523 -6.47 3.59 11.38
CA PHE A 523 -7.22 2.83 12.37
C PHE A 523 -7.36 1.33 12.07
N LEU A 524 -6.52 0.75 11.20
CA LEU A 524 -6.64 -0.64 10.79
C LEU A 524 -6.16 -1.60 11.91
N PRO A 525 -7.01 -2.50 12.44
CA PRO A 525 -6.65 -3.39 13.55
C PRO A 525 -5.35 -4.18 13.34
N LEU A 526 -5.17 -4.78 12.18
CA LEU A 526 -3.96 -5.57 11.89
C LEU A 526 -2.69 -4.70 11.91
N ALA A 527 -2.77 -3.47 11.39
CA ALA A 527 -1.64 -2.55 11.39
C ALA A 527 -1.35 -2.01 12.81
N ILE A 528 -2.38 -1.81 13.63
CA ILE A 528 -2.24 -1.40 15.04
C ILE A 528 -1.55 -2.50 15.85
N ILE A 529 -1.98 -3.76 15.69
CA ILE A 529 -1.38 -4.90 16.40
C ILE A 529 0.08 -5.08 15.98
N GLN A 530 0.38 -4.93 14.69
CA GLN A 530 1.75 -4.98 14.18
C GLN A 530 2.62 -3.85 14.76
N ALA A 531 2.11 -2.62 14.78
CA ALA A 531 2.81 -1.49 15.39
C ALA A 531 3.08 -1.71 16.88
N ALA A 532 2.08 -2.21 17.63
CA ALA A 532 2.23 -2.54 19.04
C ALA A 532 3.28 -3.63 19.27
N ALA A 533 3.30 -4.68 18.44
CA ALA A 533 4.29 -5.75 18.52
C ALA A 533 5.72 -5.20 18.30
N TYR A 534 5.92 -4.37 17.28
CA TYR A 534 7.21 -3.73 17.03
C TYR A 534 7.65 -2.82 18.19
N ILE A 535 6.73 -2.00 18.71
CA ILE A 535 6.97 -1.14 19.87
C ILE A 535 7.41 -1.96 21.08
N ASN A 536 6.71 -3.07 21.36
CA ASN A 536 7.02 -3.95 22.47
C ASN A 536 8.37 -4.67 22.29
N GLU A 537 8.70 -5.12 21.09
CA GLU A 537 9.93 -5.88 20.81
C GLU A 537 11.18 -4.99 20.84
N ASN A 538 11.05 -3.74 20.39
CA ASN A 538 12.17 -2.81 20.27
C ASN A 538 12.27 -1.82 21.45
N ASP A 539 11.33 -1.83 22.39
CA ASP A 539 11.30 -0.94 23.57
C ASP A 539 11.41 0.55 23.21
N ILE A 540 10.54 1.00 22.30
CA ILE A 540 10.50 2.38 21.80
C ILE A 540 9.19 3.11 22.16
N THR A 541 9.15 4.44 22.06
CA THR A 541 7.92 5.19 22.31
C THR A 541 6.98 5.23 21.09
N ILE A 542 5.71 5.60 21.30
CA ILE A 542 4.75 5.85 20.22
C ILE A 542 5.28 6.93 19.25
N ARG A 543 5.97 7.96 19.75
CA ARG A 543 6.55 9.02 18.92
C ARG A 543 7.72 8.52 18.09
N ASP A 544 8.56 7.65 18.64
CA ASP A 544 9.68 7.06 17.90
C ASP A 544 9.16 6.21 16.75
N TYR A 545 8.15 5.36 17.01
CA TYR A 545 7.51 4.57 15.94
C TYR A 545 6.81 5.46 14.91
N THR A 546 6.15 6.53 15.35
CA THR A 546 5.52 7.52 14.44
C THR A 546 6.56 8.24 13.59
N SER A 547 7.76 8.49 14.13
CA SER A 547 8.89 9.04 13.37
C SER A 547 9.34 8.06 12.29
N LEU A 548 9.51 6.77 12.62
CA LEU A 548 9.83 5.71 11.65
C LEU A 548 8.77 5.61 10.54
N LEU A 549 7.48 5.73 10.89
CA LEU A 549 6.39 5.76 9.89
C LEU A 549 6.43 6.98 8.96
N SER A 550 7.15 8.03 9.38
CA SER A 550 7.28 9.31 8.68
C SER A 550 8.61 9.42 7.91
N GLU A 551 9.48 8.41 7.98
CA GLU A 551 10.71 8.30 7.18
C GLU A 551 10.42 7.95 5.71
N GLN A 552 11.46 7.75 4.89
CA GLN A 552 11.27 7.53 3.46
C GLN A 552 10.43 6.28 3.18
N GLU A 553 9.66 6.29 2.09
CA GLU A 553 8.76 5.19 1.74
C GLU A 553 9.39 3.77 1.80
N PRO A 554 10.67 3.53 1.43
CA PRO A 554 11.29 2.20 1.54
C PRO A 554 11.33 1.65 2.97
N ASP A 555 11.63 2.49 3.96
CA ASP A 555 11.79 2.09 5.36
C ASP A 555 10.42 1.77 5.99
N LEU A 556 9.41 2.58 5.66
CA LEU A 556 8.01 2.33 6.03
C LEU A 556 7.49 0.99 5.48
N ILE A 557 7.94 0.61 4.29
CA ILE A 557 7.54 -0.65 3.64
C ILE A 557 8.18 -1.84 4.34
N GLU A 558 9.46 -1.76 4.68
CA GLU A 558 10.17 -2.79 5.44
C GLU A 558 9.46 -3.01 6.78
N LEU A 559 9.16 -1.91 7.49
CA LEU A 559 8.43 -1.91 8.75
C LEU A 559 7.02 -2.54 8.64
N LEU A 560 6.27 -2.24 7.56
CA LEU A 560 4.94 -2.83 7.30
C LEU A 560 5.00 -4.28 6.77
N SER A 561 6.18 -4.75 6.37
CA SER A 561 6.43 -6.08 5.83
C SER A 561 7.10 -7.03 6.84
N GLU A 562 7.43 -6.56 8.04
CA GLU A 562 7.90 -7.40 9.13
C GLU A 562 6.79 -8.35 9.62
N ASP A 563 7.17 -9.60 9.87
CA ASP A 563 6.27 -10.64 10.35
C ASP A 563 6.36 -10.77 11.87
N PHE A 564 5.21 -10.97 12.51
CA PHE A 564 5.09 -11.08 13.96
C PHE A 564 4.22 -12.27 14.32
N GLN A 565 4.56 -12.95 15.41
CA GLN A 565 3.76 -14.06 15.92
C GLN A 565 2.45 -13.54 16.49
N ASP A 566 1.34 -14.17 16.09
CA ASP A 566 -0.02 -13.82 16.50
C ASP A 566 -0.83 -15.11 16.62
N GLU A 567 -1.37 -15.36 17.82
CA GLU A 567 -2.12 -16.58 18.17
C GLU A 567 -3.44 -16.71 17.39
N GLY A 568 -3.93 -15.62 16.79
CA GLY A 568 -5.11 -15.62 15.93
C GLY A 568 -4.86 -15.99 14.46
N ARG A 569 -3.66 -16.49 14.11
CA ARG A 569 -3.25 -16.81 12.72
C ARG A 569 -3.06 -18.31 12.47
N TYR A 570 -3.21 -18.71 11.21
CA TYR A 570 -2.88 -20.08 10.78
C TYR A 570 -1.37 -20.34 10.91
N GLN A 571 -0.98 -21.44 11.57
CA GLN A 571 0.38 -21.73 12.06
C GLN A 571 1.50 -21.84 10.99
N ASN A 572 1.19 -21.70 9.70
CA ASN A 572 2.13 -21.82 8.57
C ASN A 572 2.01 -20.67 7.54
N ILE A 573 1.34 -19.57 7.87
CA ILE A 573 1.13 -18.44 6.94
C ILE A 573 1.82 -17.18 7.49
N GLN A 574 2.94 -16.79 6.88
CA GLN A 574 3.56 -15.49 7.10
C GLN A 574 2.76 -14.44 6.31
N ASN A 575 2.10 -13.50 7.00
CA ASN A 575 1.24 -12.50 6.36
C ASN A 575 1.38 -11.11 7.01
N PRO A 576 2.49 -10.41 6.75
CA PRO A 576 2.58 -8.98 6.99
C PRO A 576 1.40 -8.22 6.35
N VAL A 577 1.04 -7.05 6.89
CA VAL A 577 -0.05 -6.20 6.36
C VAL A 577 0.12 -5.96 4.86
N ALA A 578 1.35 -5.74 4.39
CA ALA A 578 1.67 -5.55 2.98
C ALA A 578 1.31 -6.77 2.11
N THR A 579 1.60 -7.99 2.57
CA THR A 579 1.30 -9.25 1.85
C THR A 579 -0.21 -9.45 1.66
N THR A 580 -1.00 -9.05 2.66
CA THR A 580 -2.47 -9.12 2.61
C THR A 580 -3.03 -8.33 1.42
N TRP A 581 -2.54 -7.10 1.19
CA TRP A 581 -2.97 -6.31 0.04
C TRP A 581 -2.33 -6.72 -1.26
N LEU A 582 -1.11 -7.24 -1.23
CA LEU A 582 -0.45 -7.82 -2.41
C LEU A 582 -1.27 -8.96 -3.02
N ILE A 583 -1.75 -9.90 -2.20
CA ILE A 583 -2.62 -11.01 -2.66
C ILE A 583 -3.90 -10.45 -3.31
N SER A 584 -4.50 -9.44 -2.67
CA SER A 584 -5.72 -8.80 -3.18
C SER A 584 -5.44 -8.08 -4.52
N PHE A 585 -4.26 -7.47 -4.68
CA PHE A 585 -3.83 -6.85 -5.93
C PHE A 585 -3.64 -7.88 -7.05
N GLN A 586 -2.99 -9.01 -6.77
CA GLN A 586 -2.81 -10.10 -7.73
C GLN A 586 -4.16 -10.65 -8.21
N GLN A 587 -5.13 -10.79 -7.30
CA GLN A 587 -6.50 -11.16 -7.67
C GLN A 587 -7.18 -10.10 -8.55
N ILE A 588 -7.03 -8.82 -8.24
CA ILE A 588 -7.53 -7.73 -9.08
C ILE A 588 -6.91 -7.80 -10.48
N GLN A 589 -5.60 -8.05 -10.58
CA GLN A 589 -4.89 -8.18 -11.84
C GLN A 589 -5.38 -9.37 -12.66
N HIS A 590 -5.66 -10.50 -12.01
CA HIS A 590 -6.23 -11.68 -12.65
C HIS A 590 -7.66 -11.41 -13.18
N LEU A 591 -8.53 -10.87 -12.33
CA LEU A 591 -9.95 -10.66 -12.64
C LEU A 591 -10.21 -9.52 -13.63
N ASN A 592 -9.44 -8.44 -13.54
CA ASN A 592 -9.60 -7.28 -14.42
C ASN A 592 -8.27 -6.53 -14.58
N PRO A 593 -7.53 -6.78 -15.68
CA PRO A 593 -6.26 -6.11 -15.96
C PRO A 593 -6.37 -4.56 -16.00
N LEU A 594 -7.52 -4.01 -16.41
CA LEU A 594 -7.76 -2.56 -16.42
C LEU A 594 -7.88 -2.00 -15.00
N ALA A 595 -8.44 -2.75 -14.05
CA ALA A 595 -8.49 -2.35 -12.65
C ALA A 595 -7.09 -2.30 -12.03
N ALA A 596 -6.24 -3.28 -12.35
CA ALA A 596 -4.83 -3.26 -11.96
C ALA A 596 -4.09 -2.08 -12.59
N GLU A 597 -4.30 -1.80 -13.88
CA GLU A 597 -3.72 -0.63 -14.54
C GLU A 597 -4.14 0.69 -13.87
N TYR A 598 -5.41 0.80 -13.47
CA TYR A 598 -5.91 1.96 -12.72
C TYR A 598 -5.23 2.09 -11.37
N LEU A 599 -5.10 1.01 -10.59
CA LEU A 599 -4.43 1.09 -9.30
C LEU A 599 -2.94 1.43 -9.46
N SER A 600 -2.26 0.85 -10.45
CA SER A 600 -0.86 1.17 -10.76
C SER A 600 -0.70 2.64 -11.19
N PHE A 601 -1.63 3.20 -11.98
CA PHE A 601 -1.65 4.64 -12.30
C PHE A 601 -1.83 5.48 -11.04
N MET A 602 -2.81 5.11 -10.21
CA MET A 602 -3.14 5.87 -9.01
C MET A 602 -2.03 5.83 -7.94
N ALA A 603 -1.19 4.78 -7.95
CA ALA A 603 0.01 4.69 -7.13
C ALA A 603 1.08 5.74 -7.47
N CYS A 604 1.04 6.34 -8.66
CA CYS A 604 1.99 7.35 -9.14
C CYS A 604 1.50 8.81 -8.97
N VAL A 605 0.37 9.02 -8.31
CA VAL A 605 -0.23 10.35 -8.09
C VAL A 605 -0.70 10.51 -6.64
N ASP A 606 -1.13 11.72 -6.26
CA ASP A 606 -1.75 11.95 -4.94
C ASP A 606 -2.95 11.01 -4.76
N PRO A 607 -3.04 10.26 -3.64
CA PRO A 607 -4.06 9.23 -3.43
C PRO A 607 -5.47 9.76 -3.19
N ARG A 608 -5.67 11.08 -3.01
CA ARG A 608 -6.96 11.67 -2.66
C ARG A 608 -7.58 12.40 -3.84
N ASP A 609 -8.89 12.26 -4.01
CA ASP A 609 -9.72 13.00 -4.97
C ASP A 609 -9.25 12.89 -6.43
N ILE A 610 -8.73 11.73 -6.83
CA ILE A 610 -8.23 11.44 -8.19
C ILE A 610 -9.37 11.52 -9.20
N PRO A 611 -9.36 12.50 -10.14
CA PRO A 611 -10.45 12.64 -11.09
C PRO A 611 -10.54 11.46 -12.07
N LEU A 612 -11.75 10.97 -12.33
CA LEU A 612 -12.00 9.87 -13.25
C LEU A 612 -11.57 10.17 -14.69
N SER A 613 -11.50 11.45 -15.06
CA SER A 613 -11.02 11.91 -16.37
C SER A 613 -9.52 11.75 -16.55
N LEU A 614 -8.77 11.67 -15.45
CA LEU A 614 -7.31 11.52 -15.45
C LEU A 614 -6.88 10.06 -15.68
N LEU A 615 -7.71 9.10 -15.25
CA LEU A 615 -7.44 7.67 -15.40
C LEU A 615 -7.14 7.26 -16.86
N PRO A 616 -6.36 6.17 -17.07
CA PRO A 616 -6.08 5.62 -18.38
C PRO A 616 -7.36 5.44 -19.23
N PRO A 617 -7.34 5.88 -20.51
CA PRO A 617 -8.52 5.86 -21.36
C PRO A 617 -8.95 4.44 -21.70
N THR A 618 -10.24 4.24 -21.96
CA THR A 618 -10.79 2.95 -22.36
C THR A 618 -11.96 3.17 -23.32
N ASP A 619 -12.07 2.31 -24.33
CA ASP A 619 -13.09 2.41 -25.38
C ASP A 619 -14.51 2.09 -24.88
N SER A 620 -14.63 1.49 -23.68
CA SER A 620 -15.90 1.05 -23.14
C SER A 620 -16.19 1.64 -21.75
N LYS A 621 -17.26 2.43 -21.67
CA LYS A 621 -17.80 2.92 -20.38
C LYS A 621 -18.15 1.77 -19.43
N LYS A 622 -18.60 0.62 -19.96
CA LYS A 622 -18.86 -0.58 -19.17
C LYS A 622 -17.56 -1.11 -18.54
N LYS A 623 -16.49 -1.31 -19.33
CA LYS A 623 -15.19 -1.78 -18.81
C LYS A 623 -14.64 -0.87 -17.71
N ARG A 624 -14.74 0.45 -17.88
CA ARG A 624 -14.37 1.43 -16.84
C ARG A 624 -15.16 1.23 -15.55
N THR A 625 -16.49 1.11 -15.68
CA THR A 625 -17.39 0.94 -14.54
C THR A 625 -17.12 -0.37 -13.81
N ASP A 626 -16.86 -1.46 -14.55
CA ASP A 626 -16.56 -2.77 -14.01
C ASP A 626 -15.22 -2.78 -13.25
N ALA A 627 -14.20 -2.09 -13.79
CA ALA A 627 -12.88 -1.93 -13.18
C ALA A 627 -12.94 -1.11 -11.88
N ILE A 628 -13.57 0.08 -11.91
CA ILE A 628 -13.78 0.90 -10.72
C ILE A 628 -14.62 0.15 -9.68
N GLY A 629 -15.68 -0.53 -10.13
CA GLY A 629 -16.52 -1.35 -9.27
C GLY A 629 -15.76 -2.51 -8.63
N LEU A 630 -14.73 -3.06 -9.29
CA LEU A 630 -13.86 -4.07 -8.70
C LEU A 630 -12.94 -3.48 -7.63
N LEU A 631 -12.29 -2.34 -7.90
CA LEU A 631 -11.45 -1.64 -6.91
C LEU A 631 -12.26 -1.26 -5.65
N LYS A 632 -13.48 -0.77 -5.82
CA LYS A 632 -14.43 -0.50 -4.73
C LYS A 632 -14.85 -1.78 -4.01
N ALA A 633 -15.00 -2.91 -4.73
CA ALA A 633 -15.39 -4.17 -4.12
C ALA A 633 -14.33 -4.76 -3.19
N PHE A 634 -13.05 -4.50 -3.47
CA PHE A 634 -11.92 -4.83 -2.59
C PHE A 634 -11.65 -3.76 -1.52
N SER A 635 -12.44 -2.68 -1.48
CA SER A 635 -12.24 -1.51 -0.61
C SER A 635 -10.90 -0.79 -0.83
N PHE A 636 -10.27 -0.95 -1.99
CA PHE A 636 -9.01 -0.30 -2.34
C PHE A 636 -9.20 1.17 -2.74
N ALA A 637 -10.35 1.46 -3.35
CA ALA A 637 -10.76 2.80 -3.74
C ALA A 637 -12.14 3.13 -3.18
N ASN A 638 -12.27 4.36 -2.70
CA ASN A 638 -13.50 4.95 -2.18
C ASN A 638 -14.05 5.98 -3.17
N GLY A 639 -15.38 6.04 -3.26
CA GLY A 639 -16.13 7.02 -4.04
C GLY A 639 -17.59 6.59 -4.14
N GLN A 640 -18.52 7.54 -4.05
CA GLN A 640 -19.96 7.28 -4.17
C GLN A 640 -20.37 7.05 -5.63
N ALA A 641 -21.62 6.63 -5.82
CA ALA A 641 -22.21 6.48 -7.14
C ALA A 641 -22.53 7.88 -7.70
N GLY A 642 -21.83 8.29 -8.76
CA GLY A 642 -21.95 9.63 -9.35
C GLY A 642 -20.74 10.52 -9.11
N ASP A 643 -19.85 10.14 -8.19
CA ASP A 643 -18.62 10.90 -7.94
C ASP A 643 -17.73 10.95 -9.18
N HIS A 644 -17.19 12.14 -9.43
CA HIS A 644 -16.24 12.40 -10.52
C HIS A 644 -14.79 12.13 -10.12
N ALA A 645 -14.55 11.68 -8.88
CA ALA A 645 -13.24 11.39 -8.32
C ALA A 645 -13.23 10.09 -7.50
N LEU A 646 -12.03 9.54 -7.29
CA LEU A 646 -11.77 8.38 -6.44
C LEU A 646 -10.64 8.69 -5.47
N SER A 647 -10.73 8.17 -4.25
CA SER A 647 -9.63 8.21 -3.28
C SER A 647 -9.17 6.80 -2.98
N ILE A 648 -7.87 6.59 -2.84
CA ILE A 648 -7.31 5.30 -2.41
C ILE A 648 -6.91 5.36 -0.95
N HIS A 649 -7.08 4.23 -0.29
CA HIS A 649 -6.62 4.05 1.07
C HIS A 649 -5.09 4.22 1.15
N ARG A 650 -4.58 5.10 2.02
CA ARG A 650 -3.15 5.47 2.12
C ARG A 650 -2.23 4.26 2.12
N LEU A 651 -2.51 3.27 2.97
CA LEU A 651 -1.65 2.10 3.08
C LEU A 651 -1.72 1.19 1.83
N VAL A 652 -2.86 1.15 1.13
CA VAL A 652 -2.98 0.44 -0.17
C VAL A 652 -2.15 1.15 -1.24
N HIS A 653 -2.15 2.49 -1.26
CA HIS A 653 -1.31 3.30 -2.16
C HIS A 653 0.17 2.99 -1.93
N LEU A 654 0.65 3.02 -0.68
CA LEU A 654 2.02 2.71 -0.31
C LEU A 654 2.42 1.26 -0.65
N SER A 655 1.59 0.28 -0.32
CA SER A 655 1.88 -1.13 -0.63
C SER A 655 1.87 -1.42 -2.14
N THR A 656 1.04 -0.73 -2.91
CA THR A 656 1.06 -0.84 -4.38
C THR A 656 2.37 -0.28 -4.95
N ARG A 657 2.84 0.87 -4.45
CA ARG A 657 4.12 1.47 -4.84
C ARG A 657 5.30 0.57 -4.50
N SER A 658 5.32 0.01 -3.28
CA SER A 658 6.31 -0.98 -2.84
C SER A 658 6.46 -2.12 -3.84
N TRP A 659 5.33 -2.74 -4.16
CA TRP A 659 5.29 -3.88 -5.04
C TRP A 659 5.82 -3.55 -6.44
N LEU A 660 5.43 -2.40 -6.99
CA LEU A 660 5.96 -1.90 -8.25
C LEU A 660 7.49 -1.68 -8.18
N ARG A 661 8.05 -1.22 -7.05
CA ARG A 661 9.51 -1.08 -6.87
C ARG A 661 10.22 -2.42 -6.82
N GLN A 662 9.72 -3.38 -6.05
CA GLN A 662 10.32 -4.72 -5.93
C GLN A 662 10.41 -5.42 -7.31
N ARG A 663 9.42 -5.19 -8.17
CA ARG A 663 9.41 -5.70 -9.56
C ARG A 663 10.17 -4.83 -10.56
N ARG A 664 10.72 -3.70 -10.13
CA ARG A 664 11.35 -2.66 -10.98
C ARG A 664 10.42 -2.11 -12.07
N GLU A 665 9.12 -2.10 -11.80
CA GLU A 665 8.07 -1.62 -12.71
C GLU A 665 7.61 -0.19 -12.36
N LEU A 666 7.92 0.33 -11.16
CA LEU A 666 7.47 1.67 -10.72
C LEU A 666 7.91 2.77 -11.69
N GLY A 667 9.19 2.80 -12.10
CA GLY A 667 9.70 3.79 -13.03
C GLY A 667 8.98 3.76 -14.39
N LEU A 668 8.64 2.56 -14.90
CA LEU A 668 7.85 2.41 -16.12
C LEU A 668 6.43 2.97 -15.93
N GLN A 669 5.82 2.72 -14.78
CA GLN A 669 4.47 3.20 -14.49
C GLN A 669 4.41 4.72 -14.28
N ILE A 670 5.45 5.31 -13.67
CA ILE A 670 5.64 6.76 -13.58
C ILE A 670 5.73 7.37 -14.98
N CYS A 671 6.47 6.74 -15.91
CA CYS A 671 6.55 7.22 -17.30
C CYS A 671 5.18 7.16 -18.00
N LYS A 672 4.45 6.05 -17.89
CA LYS A 672 3.09 5.93 -18.45
C LYS A 672 2.13 6.98 -17.86
N THR A 673 2.26 7.24 -16.56
CA THR A 673 1.48 8.28 -15.85
C THR A 673 1.84 9.66 -16.40
N ALA A 674 3.13 9.96 -16.58
CA ALA A 674 3.61 11.20 -17.18
C ALA A 674 3.14 11.40 -18.62
N ASP A 675 3.15 10.35 -19.44
CA ASP A 675 2.58 10.38 -20.79
C ASP A 675 1.09 10.69 -20.76
N ARG A 676 0.34 10.08 -19.84
CA ARG A 676 -1.08 10.40 -19.65
C ARG A 676 -1.28 11.88 -19.30
N PHE A 677 -0.50 12.43 -18.39
CA PHE A 677 -0.54 13.85 -18.04
C PHE A 677 -0.16 14.77 -19.21
N LYS A 678 0.86 14.40 -19.99
CA LYS A 678 1.27 15.14 -21.18
C LYS A 678 0.11 15.34 -22.16
N ASP A 679 -0.72 14.30 -22.32
CA ASP A 679 -1.88 14.29 -23.22
C ASP A 679 -3.08 15.08 -22.66
N VAL A 680 -3.42 14.91 -21.38
CA VAL A 680 -4.69 15.42 -20.82
C VAL A 680 -4.57 16.69 -19.99
N PHE A 681 -3.38 17.03 -19.49
CA PHE A 681 -3.21 18.21 -18.65
C PHE A 681 -3.40 19.47 -19.52
N PRO A 682 -4.41 20.31 -19.22
CA PRO A 682 -4.78 21.42 -20.09
C PRO A 682 -3.87 22.62 -19.88
N MET A 683 -4.03 23.65 -20.73
CA MET A 683 -3.37 24.94 -20.55
C MET A 683 -4.05 25.75 -19.44
N ASP A 684 -3.39 26.82 -18.97
CA ASP A 684 -3.79 27.70 -17.87
C ASP A 684 -5.02 28.60 -18.16
N HIS A 685 -5.82 28.27 -19.18
CA HIS A 685 -7.03 29.01 -19.51
C HIS A 685 -8.10 28.89 -18.42
N HIS A 686 -8.85 29.98 -18.20
CA HIS A 686 -9.89 30.06 -17.18
C HIS A 686 -11.00 29.02 -17.36
N ASN A 687 -11.41 28.73 -18.60
CA ASN A 687 -12.46 27.74 -18.89
C ASN A 687 -12.09 26.31 -18.43
N TYR A 688 -10.79 26.00 -18.37
CA TYR A 688 -10.28 24.71 -17.91
C TYR A 688 -9.81 24.75 -16.45
N ARG A 689 -10.07 25.84 -15.71
CA ARG A 689 -9.60 26.03 -14.34
C ARG A 689 -10.04 24.93 -13.39
N HIS A 690 -11.31 24.56 -13.44
CA HIS A 690 -11.82 23.45 -12.63
C HIS A 690 -11.06 22.14 -12.91
N LEU A 691 -10.68 21.91 -14.18
CA LEU A 691 -10.00 20.70 -14.61
C LEU A 691 -8.53 20.68 -14.19
N TRP A 692 -7.73 21.71 -14.53
CA TRP A 692 -6.32 21.72 -14.14
C TRP A 692 -6.12 21.91 -12.64
N ARG A 693 -7.00 22.62 -11.90
CA ARG A 693 -6.89 22.67 -10.44
C ARG A 693 -7.11 21.30 -9.81
N GLY A 694 -8.05 20.50 -10.35
CA GLY A 694 -8.23 19.11 -9.93
C GLY A 694 -7.03 18.23 -10.26
N TYR A 695 -6.32 18.49 -11.37
CA TYR A 695 -5.14 17.71 -11.76
C TYR A 695 -3.84 18.14 -11.08
N LEU A 696 -3.78 19.38 -10.59
CA LEU A 696 -2.53 19.99 -10.11
C LEU A 696 -1.89 19.24 -8.92
N PRO A 697 -2.61 18.81 -7.87
CA PRO A 697 -2.01 18.04 -6.78
C PRO A 697 -1.36 16.74 -7.26
N HIS A 698 -2.04 16.02 -8.15
CA HIS A 698 -1.53 14.79 -8.74
C HIS A 698 -0.31 15.02 -9.63
N ALA A 699 -0.29 16.10 -10.41
CA ALA A 699 0.85 16.47 -11.22
C ALA A 699 2.06 16.87 -10.36
N LEU A 700 1.84 17.60 -9.26
CA LEU A 700 2.90 17.97 -8.31
C LEU A 700 3.48 16.74 -7.58
N SER A 701 2.62 15.80 -7.19
CA SER A 701 3.05 14.51 -6.62
C SER A 701 3.91 13.73 -7.63
N LEU A 702 3.50 13.64 -8.89
CA LEU A 702 4.24 12.92 -9.92
C LEU A 702 5.63 13.52 -10.21
N ILE A 703 5.74 14.85 -10.31
CA ILE A 703 7.02 15.51 -10.61
C ILE A 703 7.99 15.50 -9.41
N GLY A 704 7.47 15.27 -8.20
CA GLY A 704 8.27 15.10 -7.00
C GLY A 704 9.01 13.77 -6.91
N GLU A 705 8.60 12.76 -7.71
CA GLU A 705 9.22 11.43 -7.71
C GLU A 705 10.62 11.43 -8.32
N ASP A 706 11.57 10.75 -7.68
CA ASP A 706 12.96 10.64 -8.14
C ASP A 706 13.06 9.97 -9.52
N GLU A 707 12.25 8.93 -9.78
CA GLU A 707 12.21 8.27 -11.07
C GLU A 707 11.69 9.18 -12.19
N PHE A 708 10.79 10.13 -11.88
CA PHE A 708 10.36 11.15 -12.84
C PHE A 708 11.49 12.14 -13.09
N GLN A 709 12.19 12.60 -12.04
CA GLN A 709 13.31 13.54 -12.16
C GLN A 709 14.44 12.98 -13.03
N ASN A 710 14.64 11.66 -13.05
CA ASN A 710 15.60 11.01 -13.95
C ASN A 710 15.23 11.10 -15.44
N GLN A 711 13.95 11.30 -15.77
CA GLN A 711 13.44 11.38 -17.16
C GLN A 711 12.79 12.72 -17.52
N GLN A 712 12.85 13.71 -16.63
CA GLN A 712 12.14 14.99 -16.76
C GLN A 712 12.47 15.77 -18.04
N GLN A 713 13.64 15.52 -18.67
CA GLN A 713 14.00 16.09 -19.97
C GLN A 713 12.99 15.74 -21.09
N ASN A 714 12.34 14.57 -21.00
CA ASN A 714 11.32 14.14 -21.98
C ASN A 714 9.96 14.84 -21.79
N TYR A 715 9.77 15.50 -20.64
CA TYR A 715 8.49 16.06 -20.22
C TYR A 715 8.52 17.58 -19.97
N LEU A 716 9.52 18.30 -20.50
CA LEU A 716 9.61 19.78 -20.39
C LEU A 716 8.33 20.50 -20.85
N GLY A 717 7.62 19.94 -21.84
CA GLY A 717 6.33 20.45 -22.29
C GLY A 717 5.24 20.40 -21.21
N LEU A 718 5.17 19.31 -20.45
CA LEU A 718 4.25 19.13 -19.33
C LEU A 718 4.62 20.04 -18.15
N LEU A 719 5.91 20.08 -17.78
CA LEU A 719 6.41 20.94 -16.70
C LEU A 719 6.07 22.42 -16.97
N ARG A 720 6.20 22.87 -18.22
CA ARG A 720 5.78 24.21 -18.63
C ARG A 720 4.28 24.46 -18.43
N LYS A 721 3.42 23.49 -18.78
CA LYS A 721 1.96 23.62 -18.56
C LYS A 721 1.63 23.74 -17.07
N ILE A 722 2.27 22.90 -16.23
CA ILE A 722 2.11 22.93 -14.77
C ILE A 722 2.57 24.29 -14.22
N GLY A 723 3.75 24.77 -14.62
CA GLY A 723 4.29 26.07 -14.21
C GLY A 723 3.37 27.24 -14.56
N LYS A 724 2.76 27.21 -15.76
CA LYS A 724 1.76 28.21 -16.17
C LYS A 724 0.48 28.15 -15.34
N CYS A 725 0.02 26.94 -14.98
CA CYS A 725 -1.14 26.78 -14.11
C CYS A 725 -0.86 27.27 -12.69
N LEU A 726 0.31 26.95 -12.12
CA LEU A 726 0.76 27.46 -10.81
C LEU A 726 0.80 28.99 -10.79
N ARG A 727 1.37 29.58 -11.85
CA ARG A 727 1.41 31.02 -12.07
C ARG A 727 0.00 31.64 -12.10
N SER A 728 -0.92 31.03 -12.84
CA SER A 728 -2.33 31.45 -12.94
C SER A 728 -3.14 31.16 -11.68
N ASP A 729 -2.61 30.36 -10.76
CA ASP A 729 -3.16 30.13 -9.43
C ASP A 729 -2.62 31.08 -8.36
N GLY A 730 -1.64 31.92 -8.71
CA GLY A 730 -0.96 32.82 -7.77
C GLY A 730 0.16 32.17 -6.96
N ARG A 731 0.50 30.90 -7.23
CA ARG A 731 1.59 30.14 -6.58
C ARG A 731 2.92 30.44 -7.27
N TYR A 732 3.36 31.69 -7.18
CA TYR A 732 4.50 32.21 -7.95
C TYR A 732 5.84 31.57 -7.57
N ASP A 733 6.05 31.26 -6.30
CA ASP A 733 7.30 30.64 -5.82
C ASP A 733 7.49 29.24 -6.42
N GLU A 734 6.45 28.40 -6.35
CA GLU A 734 6.49 27.06 -6.95
C GLU A 734 6.60 27.11 -8.47
N ALA A 735 5.96 28.09 -9.11
CA ALA A 735 6.13 28.33 -10.54
C ALA A 735 7.56 28.72 -10.87
N ALA A 736 8.19 29.62 -10.09
CA ALA A 736 9.57 30.05 -10.27
C ALA A 736 10.52 28.85 -10.13
N SER A 737 10.44 28.08 -9.05
CA SER A 737 11.27 26.89 -8.83
C SER A 737 11.14 25.87 -9.97
N LEU A 738 9.93 25.68 -10.50
CA LEU A 738 9.71 24.78 -11.62
C LEU A 738 10.35 25.28 -12.92
N PHE A 739 10.24 26.58 -13.23
CA PHE A 739 10.87 27.17 -14.41
C PHE A 739 12.41 27.25 -14.27
N GLU A 740 12.92 27.51 -13.06
CA GLU A 740 14.35 27.42 -12.74
C GLU A 740 14.89 26.00 -12.99
N ASN A 741 14.15 24.96 -12.58
CA ASN A 741 14.48 23.57 -12.88
C ASN A 741 14.47 23.29 -14.41
N ILE A 742 13.43 23.73 -15.13
CA ILE A 742 13.38 23.63 -16.60
C ILE A 742 14.64 24.26 -17.23
N MET A 743 15.12 25.39 -16.70
CA MET A 743 16.36 26.05 -17.15
C MET A 743 17.61 25.26 -16.83
N SER A 744 17.74 24.66 -15.64
CA SER A 744 18.90 23.84 -15.31
C SER A 744 19.01 22.60 -16.21
N ILE A 745 17.88 21.93 -16.50
CA ILE A 745 17.85 20.75 -17.39
C ILE A 745 18.28 21.11 -18.82
N ARG A 746 17.81 22.25 -19.33
CA ARG A 746 18.17 22.72 -20.68
C ARG A 746 19.64 23.09 -20.78
N ARG A 747 20.19 23.75 -19.75
CA ARG A 747 21.62 24.08 -19.64
C ARG A 747 22.53 22.84 -19.66
N SER A 748 22.08 21.72 -19.12
CA SER A 748 22.86 20.46 -19.12
C SER A 748 22.74 19.66 -20.43
N GLY A 749 21.73 19.94 -21.28
CA GLY A 749 21.36 19.05 -22.40
C GLY A 749 21.45 19.64 -23.81
N SER A 750 21.42 20.97 -24.01
CA SER A 750 21.43 21.58 -25.35
C SER A 750 21.87 23.06 -25.36
N ASP A 751 22.11 23.58 -26.56
CA ASP A 751 22.30 25.02 -26.79
C ASP A 751 21.02 25.80 -26.41
N LEU A 752 21.14 26.89 -25.63
CA LEU A 752 20.01 27.67 -25.08
C LEU A 752 19.32 28.57 -26.12
N SER A 753 19.65 28.37 -27.38
CA SER A 753 19.31 29.21 -28.51
C SER A 753 17.93 28.87 -29.12
N ASP A 754 17.31 27.74 -28.74
CA ASP A 754 16.01 27.36 -29.30
C ASP A 754 14.85 28.22 -28.78
N ALA A 755 13.85 28.42 -29.65
CA ALA A 755 12.71 29.29 -29.36
C ALA A 755 11.87 28.87 -28.13
N ALA A 756 11.94 27.60 -27.71
CA ALA A 756 11.24 27.15 -26.51
C ALA A 756 12.00 27.56 -25.22
N SER A 757 13.32 27.44 -25.20
CA SER A 757 14.15 27.93 -24.07
C SER A 757 13.99 29.43 -23.85
N LEU A 758 13.98 30.21 -24.94
CA LEU A 758 13.75 31.66 -24.89
C LEU A 758 12.38 32.03 -24.31
N ARG A 759 11.35 31.24 -24.64
CA ARG A 759 9.99 31.41 -24.07
C ARG A 759 9.95 31.09 -22.58
N ASP A 760 10.64 30.05 -22.15
CA ASP A 760 10.70 29.66 -20.74
C ASP A 760 11.44 30.71 -19.90
N LEU A 761 12.52 31.30 -20.44
CA LEU A 761 13.22 32.45 -19.83
C LEU A 761 12.28 33.65 -19.67
N ALA A 762 11.46 33.94 -20.68
CA ALA A 762 10.50 35.02 -20.62
C ALA A 762 9.37 34.77 -19.62
N ASP A 763 8.87 33.53 -19.52
CA ASP A 763 7.88 33.12 -18.51
C ASP A 763 8.48 33.24 -17.08
N LEU A 764 9.74 32.85 -16.85
CA LEU A 764 10.44 33.04 -15.57
C LEU A 764 10.66 34.52 -15.25
N GLY A 765 11.10 35.32 -16.24
CA GLY A 765 11.28 36.76 -16.08
C GLY A 765 9.96 37.49 -15.76
N TRP A 766 8.84 37.00 -16.28
CA TRP A 766 7.51 37.48 -15.88
C TRP A 766 7.20 37.14 -14.42
N ILE A 767 7.50 35.90 -13.98
CA ILE A 767 7.25 35.47 -12.59
C ILE A 767 8.06 36.32 -11.62
N TYR A 768 9.34 36.54 -11.90
CA TYR A 768 10.19 37.43 -11.09
C TYR A 768 9.65 38.86 -11.03
N ASN A 769 9.09 39.37 -12.13
CA ASN A 769 8.45 40.68 -12.13
C ASN A 769 7.28 40.77 -11.16
N VAL A 770 6.47 39.71 -11.08
CA VAL A 770 5.31 39.62 -10.18
C VAL A 770 5.72 39.37 -8.74
N GLN A 771 6.84 38.69 -8.49
CA GLN A 771 7.43 38.52 -7.15
C GLN A 771 8.20 39.75 -6.64
N GLY A 772 8.28 40.85 -7.41
CA GLY A 772 9.07 42.03 -7.03
C GLY A 772 10.59 41.86 -7.22
N ARG A 773 11.05 40.73 -7.77
CA ARG A 773 12.44 40.40 -8.11
C ARG A 773 12.89 41.10 -9.41
N TRP A 774 12.68 42.41 -9.50
CA TRP A 774 12.80 43.17 -10.76
C TRP A 774 14.22 43.24 -11.32
N LYS A 775 15.25 43.21 -10.47
CA LYS A 775 16.66 43.21 -10.92
C LYS A 775 17.01 41.90 -11.63
N GLU A 776 16.66 40.78 -11.03
CA GLU A 776 16.85 39.45 -11.64
C GLU A 776 15.99 39.29 -12.90
N ALA A 777 14.74 39.79 -12.88
CA ALA A 777 13.89 39.83 -14.06
C ALA A 777 14.52 40.65 -15.21
N LEU A 778 15.15 41.77 -14.88
CA LEU A 778 15.80 42.65 -15.86
C LEU A 778 16.99 41.95 -16.51
N GLU A 779 17.88 41.38 -15.71
CA GLU A 779 19.05 40.62 -16.20
C GLU A 779 18.62 39.47 -17.12
N LEU A 780 17.64 38.68 -16.66
CA LEU A 780 17.12 37.53 -17.41
C LEU A 780 16.45 37.94 -18.73
N ASN A 781 15.62 38.99 -18.71
CA ASN A 781 14.92 39.46 -19.91
C ASN A 781 15.89 40.14 -20.89
N MET A 782 16.91 40.86 -20.42
CA MET A 782 17.96 41.41 -21.29
C MET A 782 18.74 40.29 -22.00
N GLN A 783 19.14 39.25 -21.26
CA GLN A 783 19.78 38.08 -21.84
C GLN A 783 18.88 37.40 -22.88
N SER A 784 17.61 37.18 -22.54
CA SER A 784 16.65 36.54 -23.45
C SER A 784 16.44 37.33 -24.74
N VAL A 785 16.34 38.66 -24.66
CA VAL A 785 16.24 39.53 -25.84
C VAL A 785 17.52 39.43 -26.69
N HIS A 786 18.69 39.58 -26.07
CA HIS A 786 19.98 39.54 -26.77
C HIS A 786 20.16 38.22 -27.53
N THR A 787 19.99 37.08 -26.86
CA THR A 787 20.10 35.75 -27.50
C THR A 787 19.04 35.55 -28.59
N SER A 788 17.79 35.99 -28.36
CA SER A 788 16.74 35.86 -29.38
C SER A 788 17.00 36.69 -30.63
N LYS A 789 17.59 37.89 -30.51
CA LYS A 789 17.99 38.72 -31.65
C LYS A 789 19.10 38.06 -32.47
N GLU A 790 20.10 37.48 -31.80
CA GLU A 790 21.22 36.80 -32.47
C GLU A 790 20.78 35.54 -33.22
N VAL A 791 19.91 34.72 -32.61
CA VAL A 791 19.55 33.40 -33.15
C VAL A 791 18.36 33.44 -34.10
N LEU A 792 17.32 34.21 -33.75
CA LEU A 792 16.04 34.21 -34.46
C LEU A 792 15.87 35.45 -35.34
N GLY A 793 16.66 36.50 -35.12
CA GLY A 793 16.54 37.80 -35.76
C GLY A 793 15.57 38.75 -35.04
N ASP A 794 15.67 40.04 -35.36
CA ASP A 794 14.91 41.13 -34.74
C ASP A 794 13.39 41.05 -35.00
N GLU A 795 12.99 40.55 -36.16
CA GLU A 795 11.59 40.50 -36.61
C GLU A 795 10.83 39.26 -36.11
N HIS A 796 11.55 38.30 -35.52
CA HIS A 796 10.95 37.03 -35.14
C HIS A 796 9.97 37.18 -33.98
N ARG A 797 8.85 36.45 -34.04
CA ARG A 797 7.75 36.53 -33.06
C ARG A 797 8.21 36.37 -31.61
N SER A 798 9.11 35.43 -31.35
CA SER A 798 9.66 35.19 -30.00
C SER A 798 10.56 36.33 -29.53
N THR A 799 11.37 36.92 -30.41
CA THR A 799 12.22 38.09 -30.10
C THR A 799 11.37 39.27 -29.68
N LEU A 800 10.33 39.58 -30.46
CA LEU A 800 9.38 40.64 -30.16
C LEU A 800 8.60 40.38 -28.86
N ALA A 801 8.31 39.11 -28.53
CA ALA A 801 7.69 38.75 -27.25
C ALA A 801 8.66 38.97 -26.07
N ASN A 802 9.92 38.57 -26.19
CA ASN A 802 10.95 38.81 -25.18
C ASN A 802 11.16 40.31 -24.93
N MET A 803 11.14 41.12 -26.00
CA MET A 803 11.21 42.57 -25.90
C MET A 803 9.98 43.15 -25.17
N ASP A 804 8.78 42.60 -25.37
CA ASP A 804 7.58 43.00 -24.61
C ASP A 804 7.76 42.76 -23.09
N HIS A 805 8.37 41.62 -22.71
CA HIS A 805 8.67 41.29 -21.30
C HIS A 805 9.74 42.22 -20.70
N LEU A 806 10.78 42.55 -21.47
CA LEU A 806 11.78 43.54 -21.06
C LEU A 806 11.15 44.93 -20.86
N ALA A 807 10.28 45.37 -21.78
CA ALA A 807 9.56 46.64 -21.64
C ALA A 807 8.65 46.66 -20.40
N ALA A 808 8.00 45.53 -20.08
CA ALA A 808 7.22 45.40 -18.85
C ALA A 808 8.11 45.52 -17.61
N THR A 809 9.32 44.97 -17.64
CA THR A 809 10.31 45.08 -16.54
C THR A 809 10.77 46.52 -16.35
N PHE A 810 11.11 47.23 -17.43
CA PHE A 810 11.43 48.67 -17.37
C PHE A 810 10.27 49.48 -16.77
N SER A 811 9.04 49.17 -17.14
CA SER A 811 7.85 49.82 -16.58
C SER A 811 7.73 49.59 -15.07
N LYS A 812 7.98 48.36 -14.59
CA LYS A 812 7.94 48.04 -13.14
C LYS A 812 9.04 48.74 -12.35
N LEU A 813 10.20 48.98 -12.97
CA LEU A 813 11.30 49.77 -12.41
C LEU A 813 11.09 51.30 -12.49
N GLY A 814 9.98 51.77 -13.07
CA GLY A 814 9.74 53.20 -13.28
C GLY A 814 10.55 53.84 -14.42
N ARG A 815 11.22 53.03 -15.25
CA ARG A 815 12.00 53.46 -16.43
C ARG A 815 11.08 53.59 -17.64
N TRP A 816 10.08 54.48 -17.54
CA TRP A 816 8.99 54.59 -18.52
C TRP A 816 9.46 54.94 -19.93
N ASN A 817 10.49 55.76 -20.08
CA ASN A 817 11.02 56.16 -21.39
C ASN A 817 11.63 54.98 -22.15
N GLU A 818 12.36 54.11 -21.45
CA GLU A 818 12.96 52.92 -22.07
C GLU A 818 11.89 51.90 -22.45
N ALA A 819 10.86 51.74 -21.61
CA ALA A 819 9.71 50.91 -21.93
C ALA A 819 8.93 51.43 -23.15
N GLU A 820 8.79 52.75 -23.28
CA GLU A 820 8.14 53.41 -24.41
C GLU A 820 8.91 53.16 -25.71
N VAL A 821 10.22 53.45 -25.73
CA VAL A 821 11.07 53.24 -26.91
C VAL A 821 10.96 51.80 -27.40
N LEU A 822 11.09 50.84 -26.48
CA LEU A 822 11.03 49.42 -26.83
C LEU A 822 9.63 49.02 -27.33
N ARG A 823 8.54 49.50 -26.72
CA ARG A 823 7.17 49.20 -27.19
C ARG A 823 6.83 49.86 -28.52
N ALA A 824 7.35 51.06 -28.78
CA ALA A 824 7.19 51.75 -30.06
C ALA A 824 7.93 50.99 -31.18
N GLU A 825 9.14 50.51 -30.92
CA GLU A 825 9.90 49.63 -31.82
C GLU A 825 9.09 48.35 -32.13
N ILE A 826 8.65 47.61 -31.10
CA ILE A 826 7.86 46.39 -31.28
C ILE A 826 6.59 46.65 -32.10
N THR A 827 5.86 47.72 -31.80
CA THR A 827 4.61 48.07 -32.51
C THR A 827 4.88 48.35 -33.99
N THR A 828 5.96 49.09 -34.29
CA THR A 828 6.37 49.43 -35.64
C THR A 828 6.77 48.16 -36.42
N THR A 829 7.60 47.31 -35.83
CA THR A 829 8.05 46.07 -36.46
C THR A 829 6.87 45.11 -36.70
N ARG A 830 5.98 44.91 -35.72
CA ARG A 830 4.78 44.06 -35.90
C ARG A 830 3.85 44.62 -36.98
N ASN A 831 3.69 45.93 -37.05
CA ASN A 831 2.90 46.57 -38.11
C ASN A 831 3.50 46.34 -39.50
N GLN A 832 4.83 46.41 -39.64
CA GLN A 832 5.53 46.16 -40.91
C GLN A 832 5.43 44.69 -41.33
N VAL A 833 5.62 43.75 -40.40
CA VAL A 833 5.69 42.31 -40.70
C VAL A 833 4.31 41.65 -40.80
N LEU A 834 3.38 42.01 -39.92
CA LEU A 834 2.07 41.34 -39.77
C LEU A 834 0.89 42.20 -40.26
N GLY A 835 1.10 43.50 -40.43
CA GLY A 835 0.07 44.47 -40.76
C GLY A 835 -0.62 45.11 -39.54
N ALA A 836 -1.33 46.21 -39.79
CA ALA A 836 -1.94 47.06 -38.76
C ALA A 836 -3.07 46.38 -37.98
N GLU A 837 -3.80 45.46 -38.62
CA GLU A 837 -4.97 44.81 -38.03
C GLU A 837 -4.67 43.43 -37.43
N HIS A 838 -3.41 42.98 -37.47
CA HIS A 838 -3.04 41.69 -36.91
C HIS A 838 -3.17 41.71 -35.37
N PRO A 839 -3.69 40.64 -34.72
CA PRO A 839 -3.91 40.59 -33.28
C PRO A 839 -2.68 40.95 -32.43
N ASP A 840 -1.48 40.51 -32.84
CA ASP A 840 -0.22 40.83 -32.14
C ASP A 840 0.17 42.31 -32.27
N THR A 841 -0.09 42.96 -33.42
CA THR A 841 0.12 44.41 -33.62
C THR A 841 -0.84 45.21 -32.73
N LEU A 842 -2.12 44.84 -32.78
CA LEU A 842 -3.17 45.46 -31.96
C LEU A 842 -2.89 45.28 -30.44
N ARG A 843 -2.31 44.16 -30.03
CA ARG A 843 -1.85 43.95 -28.65
C ARG A 843 -0.70 44.88 -28.26
N SER A 844 0.29 45.09 -29.14
CA SER A 844 1.37 46.05 -28.89
C SER A 844 0.86 47.48 -28.77
N MET A 845 -0.09 47.90 -29.62
CA MET A 845 -0.72 49.22 -29.54
C MET A 845 -1.41 49.44 -28.18
N ASN A 846 -2.16 48.45 -27.68
CA ASN A 846 -2.80 48.53 -26.35
C ASN A 846 -1.76 48.70 -25.24
N ASN A 847 -0.64 47.97 -25.35
CA ASN A 847 0.46 48.03 -24.41
C ASN A 847 1.16 49.41 -24.44
N LEU A 848 1.34 50.00 -25.62
CA LEU A 848 1.91 51.35 -25.76
C LEU A 848 0.96 52.42 -25.20
N ALA A 849 -0.34 52.33 -25.48
CA ALA A 849 -1.35 53.24 -24.92
C ALA A 849 -1.35 53.22 -23.38
N SER A 850 -1.13 52.05 -22.78
CA SER A 850 -0.97 51.91 -21.33
C SER A 850 0.26 52.64 -20.78
N ILE A 851 1.38 52.71 -21.53
CA ILE A 851 2.55 53.51 -21.12
C ILE A 851 2.23 55.01 -21.17
N TYR A 852 1.58 55.49 -22.24
CA TYR A 852 1.15 56.89 -22.32
C TYR A 852 0.22 57.27 -21.17
N LEU A 853 -0.73 56.40 -20.83
CA LEU A 853 -1.59 56.58 -19.66
C LEU A 853 -0.79 56.69 -18.36
N LYS A 854 0.21 55.83 -18.14
CA LYS A 854 1.08 55.85 -16.94
C LYS A 854 1.98 57.09 -16.87
N GLN A 855 2.34 57.67 -18.02
CA GLN A 855 3.08 58.93 -18.11
C GLN A 855 2.18 60.17 -17.99
N GLY A 856 0.86 60.02 -17.88
CA GLY A 856 -0.10 61.13 -17.86
C GLY A 856 -0.38 61.75 -19.23
N ARG A 857 0.09 61.13 -20.32
CA ARG A 857 -0.13 61.56 -21.72
C ARG A 857 -1.48 61.05 -22.21
N LEU A 858 -2.56 61.61 -21.67
CA LEU A 858 -3.92 61.10 -21.81
C LEU A 858 -4.44 61.20 -23.25
N GLU A 859 -4.08 62.25 -23.99
CA GLU A 859 -4.52 62.48 -25.37
C GLU A 859 -3.94 61.43 -26.33
N GLU A 860 -2.65 61.11 -26.19
CA GLU A 860 -1.98 60.11 -27.02
C GLU A 860 -2.46 58.70 -26.68
N ALA A 861 -2.72 58.43 -25.39
CA ALA A 861 -3.34 57.19 -24.95
C ALA A 861 -4.75 57.02 -25.55
N GLU A 862 -5.58 58.07 -25.51
CA GLU A 862 -6.94 58.07 -26.07
C GLU A 862 -6.92 57.83 -27.57
N ALA A 863 -6.11 58.58 -28.32
CA ALA A 863 -6.02 58.47 -29.78
C ALA A 863 -5.65 57.04 -30.22
N LEU A 864 -4.61 56.46 -29.60
CA LEU A 864 -4.15 55.12 -29.92
C LEU A 864 -5.18 54.05 -29.53
N GLN A 865 -5.85 54.23 -28.39
CA GLN A 865 -6.84 53.28 -27.89
C GLN A 865 -8.15 53.32 -28.71
N LEU A 866 -8.57 54.49 -29.19
CA LEU A 866 -9.72 54.63 -30.10
C LEU A 866 -9.44 53.95 -31.44
N GLN A 867 -8.26 54.19 -32.02
CA GLN A 867 -7.83 53.52 -33.26
C GLN A 867 -7.86 51.99 -33.09
N LEU A 868 -7.34 51.49 -31.97
CA LEU A 868 -7.33 50.07 -31.64
C LEU A 868 -8.75 49.50 -31.48
N ALA A 869 -9.62 50.19 -30.74
CA ALA A 869 -11.00 49.74 -30.50
C ALA A 869 -11.78 49.64 -31.81
N GLU A 870 -11.63 50.62 -32.70
CA GLU A 870 -12.29 50.60 -34.02
C GLU A 870 -11.73 49.49 -34.91
N ALA A 871 -10.40 49.30 -34.95
CA ALA A 871 -9.79 48.19 -35.69
C ALA A 871 -10.32 46.83 -35.20
N ARG A 872 -10.36 46.59 -33.88
CA ARG A 872 -10.89 45.34 -33.32
C ARG A 872 -12.39 45.18 -33.57
N LYS A 873 -13.16 46.26 -33.53
CA LYS A 873 -14.58 46.24 -33.86
C LYS A 873 -14.83 45.84 -35.31
N ARG A 874 -14.02 46.32 -36.26
CA ARG A 874 -14.11 45.92 -37.68
C ARG A 874 -13.73 44.45 -37.90
N VAL A 875 -12.65 43.99 -37.26
CA VAL A 875 -12.08 42.65 -37.50
C VAL A 875 -12.82 41.55 -36.74
N LEU A 876 -13.18 41.80 -35.49
CA LEU A 876 -13.70 40.79 -34.55
C LEU A 876 -15.17 41.01 -34.17
N GLY A 877 -15.72 42.20 -34.46
CA GLY A 877 -17.04 42.61 -34.03
C GLY A 877 -17.03 43.42 -32.71
N PRO A 878 -18.15 44.12 -32.42
CA PRO A 878 -18.26 45.02 -31.26
C PRO A 878 -18.25 44.30 -29.91
N GLU A 879 -18.77 43.09 -29.86
CA GLU A 879 -18.96 42.31 -28.62
C GLU A 879 -17.83 41.32 -28.34
N HIS A 880 -16.85 41.21 -29.24
CA HIS A 880 -15.74 40.29 -29.03
C HIS A 880 -14.93 40.66 -27.78
N PRO A 881 -14.48 39.69 -26.95
CA PRO A 881 -13.77 39.96 -25.69
C PRO A 881 -12.58 40.91 -25.81
N HIS A 882 -11.79 40.83 -26.89
CA HIS A 882 -10.70 41.77 -27.16
C HIS A 882 -11.17 43.20 -27.50
N THR A 883 -12.30 43.36 -28.18
CA THR A 883 -12.91 44.68 -28.45
C THR A 883 -13.41 45.29 -27.15
N LEU A 884 -14.14 44.51 -26.35
CA LEU A 884 -14.59 44.91 -25.02
C LEU A 884 -13.41 45.24 -24.08
N ASN A 885 -12.28 44.55 -24.20
CA ASN A 885 -11.06 44.91 -23.47
C ASN A 885 -10.53 46.27 -23.90
N SER A 886 -10.47 46.54 -25.20
CA SER A 886 -10.06 47.87 -25.67
C SER A 886 -10.98 48.98 -25.19
N MET A 887 -12.29 48.75 -25.18
CA MET A 887 -13.28 49.68 -24.64
C MET A 887 -13.12 49.88 -23.12
N ASN A 888 -12.81 48.82 -22.36
CA ASN A 888 -12.54 48.92 -20.93
C ASN A 888 -11.28 49.76 -20.61
N HIS A 889 -10.27 49.75 -21.49
CA HIS A 889 -9.13 50.64 -21.38
C HIS A 889 -9.51 52.11 -21.66
N LEU A 890 -10.42 52.37 -22.61
CA LEU A 890 -10.99 53.72 -22.82
C LEU A 890 -11.75 54.22 -21.58
N VAL A 891 -12.51 53.34 -20.92
CA VAL A 891 -13.16 53.67 -19.63
C VAL A 891 -12.14 54.17 -18.61
N SER A 892 -11.00 53.50 -18.48
CA SER A 892 -9.92 53.95 -17.60
C SER A 892 -9.33 55.30 -18.04
N ILE A 893 -9.13 55.53 -19.34
CA ILE A 893 -8.62 56.81 -19.86
C ILE A 893 -9.61 57.96 -19.56
N TYR A 894 -10.89 57.78 -19.86
CA TYR A 894 -11.94 58.76 -19.56
C TYR A 894 -12.05 59.05 -18.06
N SER A 895 -11.90 58.02 -17.23
CA SER A 895 -11.87 58.19 -15.77
C SER A 895 -10.69 59.07 -15.33
N ASN A 896 -9.49 58.84 -15.88
CA ASN A 896 -8.31 59.66 -15.55
C ASN A 896 -8.41 61.10 -16.08
N GLN A 897 -9.10 61.31 -17.20
CA GLN A 897 -9.46 62.64 -17.71
C GLN A 897 -10.61 63.31 -16.94
N ARG A 898 -11.14 62.65 -15.90
CA ARG A 898 -12.31 63.10 -15.11
C ARG A 898 -13.60 63.26 -15.94
N ARG A 899 -13.70 62.56 -17.08
CA ARG A 899 -14.91 62.45 -17.93
C ARG A 899 -15.82 61.33 -17.40
N TRP A 900 -16.31 61.49 -16.17
CA TRP A 900 -16.99 60.42 -15.42
C TRP A 900 -18.24 59.86 -16.12
N ARG A 901 -19.04 60.71 -16.77
CA ARG A 901 -20.27 60.27 -17.48
C ARG A 901 -19.96 59.37 -18.67
N GLU A 902 -18.96 59.73 -19.48
CA GLU A 902 -18.55 58.94 -20.63
C GLU A 902 -17.91 57.63 -20.20
N ALA A 903 -17.11 57.67 -19.13
CA ALA A 903 -16.55 56.48 -18.50
C ALA A 903 -17.64 55.55 -17.96
N GLU A 904 -18.66 56.09 -17.28
CA GLU A 904 -19.79 55.32 -16.75
C GLU A 904 -20.61 54.66 -17.86
N GLU A 905 -21.00 55.42 -18.89
CA GLU A 905 -21.83 54.92 -19.98
C GLU A 905 -21.12 53.78 -20.73
N LEU A 906 -19.85 53.98 -21.08
CA LEU A 906 -19.04 52.95 -21.73
C LEU A 906 -18.77 51.77 -20.79
N GLY A 907 -18.51 52.04 -19.51
CA GLY A 907 -18.23 51.04 -18.48
C GLY A 907 -19.40 50.10 -18.23
N LYS A 908 -20.62 50.63 -18.13
CA LYS A 908 -21.85 49.84 -18.01
C LYS A 908 -22.05 48.92 -19.21
N ARG A 909 -21.97 49.48 -20.43
CA ARG A 909 -22.11 48.70 -21.67
C ARG A 909 -21.11 47.55 -21.77
N VAL A 910 -19.85 47.80 -21.39
CA VAL A 910 -18.81 46.77 -21.39
C VAL A 910 -19.08 45.70 -20.32
N ALA A 911 -19.50 46.11 -19.11
CA ALA A 911 -19.81 45.19 -18.02
C ALA A 911 -21.02 44.30 -18.34
N GLU A 912 -22.08 44.87 -18.92
CA GLU A 912 -23.27 44.15 -19.38
C GLU A 912 -22.93 43.13 -20.47
N ALA A 913 -22.24 43.57 -21.54
CA ALA A 913 -21.83 42.67 -22.62
C ALA A 913 -20.92 41.54 -22.12
N ARG A 914 -19.98 41.81 -21.21
CA ARG A 914 -19.13 40.76 -20.62
C ARG A 914 -19.91 39.81 -19.72
N THR A 915 -20.89 40.31 -18.98
CA THR A 915 -21.77 39.49 -18.15
C THR A 915 -22.59 38.53 -19.00
N GLU A 916 -23.11 38.99 -20.14
CA GLU A 916 -23.88 38.15 -21.07
C GLU A 916 -23.00 37.11 -21.78
N ILE A 917 -21.82 37.51 -22.27
CA ILE A 917 -20.97 36.66 -23.11
C ILE A 917 -20.09 35.70 -22.31
N LEU A 918 -19.48 36.18 -21.22
CA LEU A 918 -18.49 35.44 -20.42
C LEU A 918 -19.06 34.96 -19.08
N GLY A 919 -20.20 35.50 -18.66
CA GLY A 919 -20.78 35.28 -17.35
C GLY A 919 -20.34 36.33 -16.30
N PRO A 920 -21.10 36.46 -15.20
CA PRO A 920 -20.86 37.46 -14.14
C PRO A 920 -19.55 37.23 -13.36
N GLU A 921 -19.06 35.98 -13.36
CA GLU A 921 -17.93 35.54 -12.55
C GLU A 921 -16.60 35.51 -13.31
N HIS A 922 -16.62 35.77 -14.61
CA HIS A 922 -15.42 35.75 -15.41
C HIS A 922 -14.45 36.88 -14.98
N PRO A 923 -13.12 36.65 -14.94
CA PRO A 923 -12.14 37.63 -14.47
C PRO A 923 -12.23 39.00 -15.17
N ASP A 924 -12.57 39.02 -16.46
CA ASP A 924 -12.76 40.25 -17.22
C ASP A 924 -14.04 41.01 -16.85
N THR A 925 -15.13 40.29 -16.52
CA THR A 925 -16.38 40.89 -16.03
C THR A 925 -16.14 41.52 -14.65
N LEU A 926 -15.48 40.78 -13.76
CA LEU A 926 -15.10 41.27 -12.43
C LEU A 926 -14.15 42.47 -12.50
N ARG A 927 -13.28 42.54 -13.52
CA ARG A 927 -12.44 43.73 -13.78
C ARG A 927 -13.29 44.94 -14.17
N SER A 928 -14.30 44.76 -15.01
CA SER A 928 -15.24 45.83 -15.37
C SER A 928 -16.05 46.31 -14.17
N PHE A 929 -16.50 45.42 -13.29
CA PHE A 929 -17.16 45.81 -12.03
C PHE A 929 -16.26 46.63 -11.13
N ASN A 930 -14.99 46.24 -10.96
CA ASN A 930 -14.02 47.02 -10.18
C ASN A 930 -13.78 48.42 -10.77
N ASN A 931 -13.68 48.54 -12.10
CA ASN A 931 -13.53 49.84 -12.77
C ASN A 931 -14.79 50.70 -12.63
N LEU A 932 -15.99 50.12 -12.74
CA LEU A 932 -17.25 50.83 -12.56
C LEU A 932 -17.45 51.27 -11.11
N ALA A 933 -17.09 50.42 -10.14
CA ALA A 933 -17.06 50.76 -8.72
C ALA A 933 -16.11 51.92 -8.44
N PHE A 934 -14.93 51.95 -9.07
CA PHE A 934 -14.02 53.08 -8.99
C PHE A 934 -14.64 54.38 -9.52
N ILE A 935 -15.33 54.33 -10.66
CA ILE A 935 -16.04 55.50 -11.22
C ILE A 935 -17.11 56.01 -10.25
N TYR A 936 -17.97 55.13 -9.75
CA TYR A 936 -18.98 55.49 -8.76
C TYR A 936 -18.38 56.06 -7.48
N ARG A 937 -17.26 55.50 -7.02
CA ARG A 937 -16.54 56.01 -5.85
C ARG A 937 -16.01 57.43 -6.08
N LYS A 938 -15.46 57.73 -7.26
CA LYS A 938 -14.96 59.07 -7.61
C LYS A 938 -16.09 60.07 -7.88
N ASP A 939 -17.26 59.61 -8.31
CA ASP A 939 -18.49 60.39 -8.48
C ASP A 939 -19.27 60.60 -7.15
N GLY A 940 -18.76 60.10 -6.01
CA GLY A 940 -19.40 60.22 -4.69
C GLY A 940 -20.53 59.22 -4.42
N ARG A 941 -20.82 58.31 -5.36
CA ARG A 941 -21.85 57.26 -5.27
C ARG A 941 -21.31 56.01 -4.56
N HIS A 942 -20.86 56.19 -3.31
CA HIS A 942 -20.14 55.15 -2.56
C HIS A 942 -20.94 53.87 -2.29
N LYS A 943 -22.28 53.96 -2.14
CA LYS A 943 -23.14 52.78 -1.94
C LYS A 943 -23.19 51.88 -3.16
N GLU A 944 -23.24 52.46 -4.36
CA GLU A 944 -23.26 51.69 -5.60
C GLU A 944 -21.89 51.08 -5.90
N ALA A 945 -20.82 51.81 -5.57
CA ALA A 945 -19.46 51.29 -5.61
C ALA A 945 -19.30 50.07 -4.68
N GLU A 946 -19.81 50.15 -3.46
CA GLU A 946 -19.76 49.06 -2.48
C GLU A 946 -20.47 47.81 -2.98
N VAL A 947 -21.70 47.93 -3.50
CA VAL A 947 -22.47 46.77 -3.98
C VAL A 947 -21.69 46.02 -5.07
N LEU A 948 -21.19 46.74 -6.08
CA LEU A 948 -20.40 46.12 -7.16
C LEU A 948 -19.10 45.52 -6.66
N GLN A 949 -18.40 46.21 -5.76
CA GLN A 949 -17.12 45.76 -5.25
C GLN A 949 -17.25 44.53 -4.34
N THR A 950 -18.26 44.49 -3.49
CA THR A 950 -18.57 43.34 -2.63
C THR A 950 -18.90 42.12 -3.48
N GLN A 951 -19.75 42.25 -4.50
CA GLN A 951 -20.02 41.18 -5.46
C GLN A 951 -18.74 40.66 -6.12
N ALA A 952 -17.84 41.58 -6.51
CA ALA A 952 -16.56 41.19 -7.11
C ALA A 952 -15.62 40.48 -6.13
N VAL A 953 -15.55 40.91 -4.88
CA VAL A 953 -14.76 40.27 -3.82
C VAL A 953 -15.31 38.88 -3.52
N GLU A 954 -16.61 38.73 -3.30
CA GLU A 954 -17.26 37.44 -3.02
C GLU A 954 -17.04 36.43 -4.14
N ALA A 955 -17.21 36.85 -5.40
CA ALA A 955 -16.94 36.01 -6.55
C ALA A 955 -15.47 35.58 -6.59
N ARG A 956 -14.51 36.49 -6.37
CA ARG A 956 -13.08 36.15 -6.37
C ARG A 956 -12.68 35.25 -5.21
N VAL A 957 -13.23 35.46 -4.02
CA VAL A 957 -13.01 34.58 -2.85
C VAL A 957 -13.47 33.16 -3.19
N ARG A 958 -14.64 33.01 -3.80
CA ARG A 958 -15.18 31.70 -4.19
C ARG A 958 -14.35 31.01 -5.29
N ILE A 959 -13.90 31.76 -6.31
CA ILE A 959 -13.26 31.19 -7.52
C ILE A 959 -11.75 30.98 -7.34
N LEU A 960 -11.07 31.95 -6.73
CA LEU A 960 -9.61 32.01 -6.63
C LEU A 960 -9.13 31.66 -5.22
N GLY A 961 -9.93 31.99 -4.21
CA GLY A 961 -9.58 31.91 -2.80
C GLY A 961 -9.38 33.31 -2.19
N PRO A 962 -9.39 33.41 -0.84
CA PRO A 962 -9.30 34.69 -0.14
C PRO A 962 -7.93 35.36 -0.27
N GLU A 963 -6.88 34.59 -0.57
CA GLU A 963 -5.49 35.08 -0.55
C GLU A 963 -4.89 35.27 -1.94
N HIS A 964 -5.66 34.98 -2.99
CA HIS A 964 -5.20 35.18 -4.35
C HIS A 964 -4.93 36.68 -4.61
N PRO A 965 -3.85 37.07 -5.30
CA PRO A 965 -3.48 38.48 -5.51
C PRO A 965 -4.63 39.36 -6.01
N SER A 966 -5.40 38.90 -6.99
CA SER A 966 -6.56 39.65 -7.50
C SER A 966 -7.71 39.79 -6.51
N THR A 967 -7.89 38.84 -5.59
CA THR A 967 -8.86 38.94 -4.48
C THR A 967 -8.40 40.03 -3.53
N LEU A 968 -7.11 40.01 -3.17
CA LEU A 968 -6.50 41.01 -2.28
C LEU A 968 -6.59 42.44 -2.87
N THR A 969 -6.35 42.61 -4.17
CA THR A 969 -6.55 43.91 -4.86
C THR A 969 -8.02 44.38 -4.81
N SER A 970 -8.98 43.45 -4.91
CA SER A 970 -10.40 43.78 -4.86
C SER A 970 -10.84 44.13 -3.43
N MET A 971 -10.31 43.42 -2.42
CA MET A 971 -10.52 43.73 -1.00
C MET A 971 -9.93 45.10 -0.63
N HIS A 972 -8.74 45.42 -1.15
CA HIS A 972 -8.14 46.75 -0.99
C HIS A 972 -9.01 47.88 -1.59
N SER A 973 -9.58 47.63 -2.76
CA SER A 973 -10.51 48.58 -3.40
C SER A 973 -11.79 48.77 -2.57
N LEU A 974 -12.27 47.69 -1.94
CA LEU A 974 -13.41 47.74 -1.01
C LEU A 974 -13.06 48.50 0.29
N ALA A 975 -11.87 48.27 0.88
CA ALA A 975 -11.40 49.02 2.04
C ALA A 975 -11.36 50.52 1.77
N SER A 976 -10.90 50.91 0.57
CA SER A 976 -10.91 52.31 0.14
C SER A 976 -12.33 52.88 -0.03
N ILE A 977 -13.32 52.05 -0.37
CA ILE A 977 -14.74 52.48 -0.40
C ILE A 977 -15.24 52.72 1.02
N TYR A 978 -14.91 51.83 1.96
CA TYR A 978 -15.26 52.01 3.38
C TYR A 978 -14.63 53.28 3.97
N MET A 979 -13.38 53.60 3.63
CA MET A 979 -12.75 54.86 4.03
C MET A 979 -13.55 56.09 3.56
N ASN A 980 -14.03 56.09 2.31
CA ASN A 980 -14.83 57.21 1.77
C ASN A 980 -16.26 57.29 2.37
N GLN A 981 -16.71 56.23 3.06
CA GLN A 981 -17.98 56.20 3.78
C GLN A 981 -17.80 56.44 5.29
N ASP A 982 -16.60 56.86 5.74
CA ASP A 982 -16.23 57.00 7.15
C ASP A 982 -16.31 55.71 7.98
N ARG A 983 -16.30 54.55 7.32
CA ARG A 983 -16.32 53.21 7.94
C ARG A 983 -14.89 52.71 8.19
N TRP A 984 -14.11 53.50 8.92
CA TRP A 984 -12.68 53.30 9.13
C TRP A 984 -12.29 52.00 9.84
N LYS A 985 -13.15 51.50 10.75
CA LYS A 985 -12.92 50.22 11.44
C LYS A 985 -12.97 49.03 10.48
N GLU A 986 -13.95 49.00 9.59
CA GLU A 986 -14.10 47.93 8.59
C GLU A 986 -12.98 47.98 7.56
N ALA A 987 -12.49 49.18 7.23
CA ALA A 987 -11.29 49.36 6.41
C ALA A 987 -10.02 48.83 7.10
N ASP A 988 -9.83 49.10 8.40
CA ASP A 988 -8.68 48.59 9.20
C ASP A 988 -8.68 47.06 9.25
N GLU A 989 -9.83 46.44 9.51
CA GLU A 989 -9.98 44.97 9.54
C GLU A 989 -9.66 44.33 8.19
N LEU A 990 -10.21 44.89 7.11
CA LEU A 990 -10.03 44.35 5.76
C LEU A 990 -8.58 44.54 5.27
N GLU A 991 -8.00 45.72 5.47
CA GLU A 991 -6.62 46.02 5.05
C GLU A 991 -5.59 45.27 5.90
N THR A 992 -5.85 45.04 7.19
CA THR A 992 -5.02 44.17 8.04
C THR A 992 -4.96 42.75 7.49
N ARG A 993 -6.10 42.20 7.06
CA ARG A 993 -6.15 40.87 6.43
C ARG A 993 -5.37 40.83 5.11
N VAL A 994 -5.51 41.87 4.29
CA VAL A 994 -4.79 41.99 3.01
C VAL A 994 -3.28 42.04 3.25
N GLN A 995 -2.82 42.92 4.15
CA GLN A 995 -1.40 43.09 4.45
C GLN A 995 -0.78 41.80 5.01
N ALA A 996 -1.49 41.11 5.92
CA ALA A 996 -1.01 39.86 6.49
C ALA A 996 -0.88 38.76 5.41
N ALA A 997 -1.85 38.64 4.52
CA ALA A 997 -1.82 37.68 3.42
C ALA A 997 -0.69 37.98 2.44
N GLN A 998 -0.51 39.24 2.02
CA GLN A 998 0.57 39.65 1.12
C GLN A 998 1.95 39.45 1.75
N LYS A 999 2.12 39.78 3.04
CA LYS A 999 3.36 39.53 3.77
C LYS A 999 3.74 38.05 3.78
N ARG A 1000 2.76 37.16 3.94
CA ARG A 1000 3.00 35.71 3.93
C ARG A 1000 3.30 35.16 2.54
N ILE A 1001 2.57 35.62 1.51
CA ILE A 1001 2.63 35.06 0.15
C ILE A 1001 3.77 35.66 -0.68
N LEU A 1002 3.92 36.98 -0.62
CA LEU A 1002 4.88 37.72 -1.47
C LEU A 1002 6.12 38.15 -0.69
N GLY A 1003 6.09 38.04 0.64
CA GLY A 1003 7.14 38.52 1.52
C GLY A 1003 6.98 39.98 1.92
N LEU A 1004 7.80 40.39 2.88
CA LEU A 1004 7.76 41.73 3.47
C LEU A 1004 8.28 42.82 2.50
N GLU A 1005 9.25 42.48 1.66
CA GLU A 1005 9.90 43.42 0.74
C GLU A 1005 9.11 43.65 -0.56
N HIS A 1006 7.98 42.95 -0.74
CA HIS A 1006 7.18 43.07 -1.93
C HIS A 1006 6.50 44.45 -2.04
N PRO A 1007 6.49 45.10 -3.22
CA PRO A 1007 5.82 46.38 -3.45
C PRO A 1007 4.37 46.44 -2.98
N ASP A 1008 3.58 45.41 -3.25
CA ASP A 1008 2.18 45.37 -2.83
C ASP A 1008 2.02 45.27 -1.31
N THR A 1009 2.92 44.56 -0.62
CA THR A 1009 2.96 44.51 0.86
C THR A 1009 3.33 45.87 1.45
N MET A 1010 4.24 46.61 0.81
CA MET A 1010 4.57 47.98 1.21
C MET A 1010 3.40 48.93 0.97
N ILE A 1011 2.64 48.76 -0.12
CA ILE A 1011 1.45 49.56 -0.41
C ILE A 1011 0.37 49.35 0.64
N SER A 1012 0.03 48.09 0.96
CA SER A 1012 -0.98 47.81 1.99
C SER A 1012 -0.53 48.25 3.38
N MET A 1013 0.78 48.12 3.69
CA MET A 1013 1.36 48.65 4.92
C MET A 1013 1.22 50.17 5.02
N ASN A 1014 1.54 50.92 3.95
CA ASN A 1014 1.36 52.36 3.90
C ASN A 1014 -0.10 52.74 4.16
N ARG A 1015 -1.04 52.10 3.46
CA ARG A 1015 -2.47 52.37 3.61
C ARG A 1015 -2.98 52.07 5.01
N LEU A 1016 -2.59 50.93 5.56
CA LEU A 1016 -2.94 50.55 6.93
C LEU A 1016 -2.40 51.58 7.93
N ALA A 1017 -1.20 52.13 7.71
CA ALA A 1017 -0.66 53.21 8.52
C ALA A 1017 -1.54 54.47 8.47
N HIS A 1018 -1.98 54.90 7.29
CA HIS A 1018 -2.91 56.03 7.15
C HIS A 1018 -4.27 55.78 7.81
N ILE A 1019 -4.85 54.58 7.65
CA ILE A 1019 -6.13 54.22 8.28
C ILE A 1019 -6.00 54.29 9.81
N ARG A 1020 -4.91 53.74 10.36
CA ARG A 1020 -4.64 53.75 11.80
C ARG A 1020 -4.35 55.15 12.32
N LYS A 1021 -3.68 56.00 11.53
CA LYS A 1021 -3.50 57.42 11.86
C LYS A 1021 -4.84 58.13 12.00
N PHE A 1022 -5.78 57.87 11.07
CA PHE A 1022 -7.13 58.44 11.13
C PHE A 1022 -7.93 57.92 12.33
N LEU A 1023 -7.75 56.66 12.72
CA LEU A 1023 -8.38 56.06 13.90
C LEU A 1023 -7.77 56.52 15.23
N GLY A 1024 -6.76 57.40 15.22
CA GLY A 1024 -6.04 57.84 16.43
C GLY A 1024 -5.10 56.79 17.03
N LYS A 1025 -4.79 55.72 16.29
CA LYS A 1025 -3.81 54.69 16.69
C LYS A 1025 -2.40 55.13 16.26
N ASP A 1026 -1.94 56.26 16.80
CA ASP A 1026 -0.76 56.96 16.30
C ASP A 1026 0.54 56.15 16.38
N GLN A 1027 0.77 55.44 17.48
CA GLN A 1027 1.96 54.61 17.65
C GLN A 1027 2.02 53.46 16.63
N ASP A 1028 0.89 52.80 16.38
CA ASP A 1028 0.80 51.75 15.37
C ASP A 1028 1.02 52.30 13.96
N ALA A 1029 0.44 53.47 13.66
CA ALA A 1029 0.60 54.15 12.37
C ALA A 1029 2.05 54.54 12.10
N ILE A 1030 2.72 55.13 13.10
CA ILE A 1030 4.14 55.51 13.01
C ILE A 1030 5.00 54.26 12.83
N GLY A 1031 4.79 53.20 13.62
CA GLY A 1031 5.59 51.96 13.50
C GLY A 1031 5.46 51.27 12.14
N LEU A 1032 4.24 51.23 11.57
CA LEU A 1032 4.02 50.73 10.21
C LEU A 1032 4.70 51.62 9.17
N MET A 1033 4.60 52.95 9.31
CA MET A 1033 5.21 53.88 8.37
C MET A 1033 6.75 53.88 8.44
N GLU A 1034 7.35 53.72 9.61
CA GLU A 1034 8.80 53.54 9.77
C GLU A 1034 9.30 52.31 9.01
N THR A 1035 8.57 51.20 9.17
CA THR A 1035 8.87 49.95 8.45
C THR A 1035 8.72 50.16 6.95
N CYS A 1036 7.65 50.83 6.50
CA CYS A 1036 7.42 51.15 5.10
C CYS A 1036 8.52 52.05 4.49
N VAL A 1037 8.97 53.06 5.22
CA VAL A 1037 10.09 53.94 4.82
C VAL A 1037 11.39 53.16 4.70
N ALA A 1038 11.71 52.30 5.66
CA ALA A 1038 12.92 51.48 5.62
C ALA A 1038 12.93 50.56 4.39
N LEU A 1039 11.81 49.86 4.14
CA LEU A 1039 11.67 48.95 3.01
C LEU A 1039 11.68 49.67 1.65
N THR A 1040 10.90 50.75 1.50
CA THR A 1040 10.86 51.53 0.24
C THR A 1040 12.21 52.18 -0.06
N THR A 1041 12.93 52.66 0.95
CA THR A 1041 14.31 53.18 0.78
C THR A 1041 15.26 52.08 0.30
N LYS A 1042 15.17 50.87 0.87
CA LYS A 1042 16.03 49.74 0.50
C LYS A 1042 15.75 49.25 -0.93
N ILE A 1043 14.48 49.11 -1.30
CA ILE A 1043 14.06 48.44 -2.55
C ILE A 1043 13.97 49.41 -3.72
N LEU A 1044 13.35 50.58 -3.53
CA LEU A 1044 13.09 51.56 -4.58
C LEU A 1044 14.16 52.67 -4.63
N GLY A 1045 14.92 52.85 -3.56
CA GLY A 1045 15.87 53.94 -3.39
C GLY A 1045 15.26 55.18 -2.74
N ALA A 1046 16.11 56.02 -2.17
CA ALA A 1046 15.72 57.24 -1.45
C ALA A 1046 15.08 58.31 -2.36
N ASP A 1047 15.45 58.34 -3.64
CA ASP A 1047 14.97 59.33 -4.61
C ASP A 1047 13.65 58.97 -5.29
N HIS A 1048 13.15 57.75 -5.06
CA HIS A 1048 11.88 57.31 -5.62
C HIS A 1048 10.71 58.10 -5.01
N GLY A 1049 9.77 58.55 -5.83
CA GLY A 1049 8.63 59.39 -5.39
C GLY A 1049 7.85 58.79 -4.23
N ARG A 1050 7.60 57.47 -4.26
CA ARG A 1050 6.94 56.76 -3.15
C ARG A 1050 7.71 56.83 -1.83
N THR A 1051 9.03 56.65 -1.87
CA THR A 1051 9.88 56.73 -0.67
C THR A 1051 9.83 58.14 -0.09
N ARG A 1052 9.88 59.18 -0.94
CA ARG A 1052 9.79 60.58 -0.50
C ARG A 1052 8.45 60.89 0.16
N ASN A 1053 7.34 60.39 -0.39
CA ASN A 1053 6.01 60.57 0.19
C ASN A 1053 5.93 59.92 1.58
N CYS A 1054 6.30 58.63 1.72
CA CYS A 1054 6.29 57.95 3.02
C CYS A 1054 7.22 58.65 4.04
N VAL A 1055 8.39 59.14 3.62
CA VAL A 1055 9.31 59.91 4.48
C VAL A 1055 8.70 61.25 4.90
N SER A 1056 7.97 61.92 4.00
CA SER A 1056 7.26 63.16 4.30
C SER A 1056 6.17 62.93 5.34
N ASP A 1057 5.30 61.95 5.10
CA ASP A 1057 4.20 61.58 5.98
C ASP A 1057 4.72 61.20 7.37
N LEU A 1058 5.78 60.38 7.44
CA LEU A 1058 6.41 59.99 8.71
C LEU A 1058 6.96 61.18 9.49
N LYS A 1059 7.60 62.14 8.79
CA LYS A 1059 8.13 63.36 9.42
C LYS A 1059 7.02 64.24 9.96
N GLU A 1060 5.93 64.37 9.21
CA GLU A 1060 4.76 65.14 9.63
C GLU A 1060 4.10 64.51 10.85
N TRP A 1061 3.86 63.20 10.83
CA TRP A 1061 3.19 62.50 11.93
C TRP A 1061 4.01 62.54 13.22
N LYS A 1062 5.33 62.34 13.13
CA LYS A 1062 6.22 62.46 14.31
C LYS A 1062 6.26 63.87 14.89
N ARG A 1063 6.12 64.91 14.07
CA ARG A 1063 6.02 66.29 14.56
C ARG A 1063 4.69 66.51 15.29
N SER A 1064 3.58 66.06 14.70
CA SER A 1064 2.25 66.20 15.31
C SER A 1064 2.14 65.50 16.68
N CYS A 1065 2.72 64.31 16.86
CA CYS A 1065 2.71 63.61 18.15
C CYS A 1065 3.60 64.29 19.20
N ASN A 1066 4.71 64.92 18.79
CA ASN A 1066 5.60 65.64 19.71
C ASN A 1066 5.01 66.98 20.19
N ASP A 1067 4.18 67.63 19.36
CA ASP A 1067 3.50 68.88 19.70
C ASP A 1067 2.32 68.66 20.67
N GLU A 1068 1.63 67.50 20.60
CA GLU A 1068 0.57 67.12 21.55
C GLU A 1068 1.11 66.82 22.97
N GLU A 1069 2.35 66.33 23.11
CA GLU A 1069 2.98 66.12 24.43
C GLU A 1069 3.43 67.43 25.12
N HIS A 1070 3.50 68.57 24.40
CA HIS A 1070 3.95 69.86 24.95
C HIS A 1070 2.82 70.89 25.16
N GLY A 1071 1.58 70.55 24.79
CA GLY A 1071 0.40 71.43 24.88
C GLY A 1071 -0.49 71.17 26.09
N GLY A 1072 0.01 71.39 27.31
CA GLY A 1072 -0.79 71.35 28.54
C GLY A 1072 -1.51 72.67 28.84
N SER A 1073 -2.82 72.57 29.08
CA SER A 1073 -3.75 73.56 29.67
C SER A 1073 -4.34 74.64 28.75
N VAL A 1074 -5.64 74.52 28.44
CA VAL A 1074 -6.69 75.47 28.89
C VAL A 1074 -7.99 74.69 29.13
N ASP A 1075 -8.68 75.11 30.18
CA ASP A 1075 -9.86 74.62 30.91
C ASP A 1075 -11.04 73.99 30.16
N ALA A 1076 -11.72 73.10 30.91
CA ALA A 1076 -12.96 72.43 30.55
C ALA A 1076 -14.19 73.35 30.70
N GLY A 1077 -15.07 73.31 29.70
CA GLY A 1077 -16.43 73.84 29.77
C GLY A 1077 -17.38 72.93 29.01
N TYR A 1078 -18.17 72.16 29.75
CA TYR A 1078 -19.28 71.34 29.26
C TYR A 1078 -20.36 72.26 28.66
N ASP A 1079 -20.76 72.06 27.40
CA ASP A 1079 -22.11 72.43 26.95
C ASP A 1079 -22.61 71.49 25.84
N ASP A 1080 -23.79 70.93 26.07
CA ASP A 1080 -24.58 70.08 25.18
C ASP A 1080 -25.37 70.99 24.24
N SER A 1081 -25.01 71.03 22.96
CA SER A 1081 -25.93 71.24 21.81
C SER A 1081 -25.14 71.56 20.54
N VAL A 1082 -25.80 71.39 19.40
CA VAL A 1082 -25.39 71.76 18.03
C VAL A 1082 -24.82 70.59 17.20
N THR A 1083 -25.76 69.77 16.74
CA THR A 1083 -25.83 69.35 15.34
C THR A 1083 -25.43 70.47 14.38
N THR A 1084 -24.69 70.09 13.33
CA THR A 1084 -24.49 70.86 12.09
C THR A 1084 -23.39 71.93 12.12
N THR A 1085 -22.12 71.53 11.90
CA THR A 1085 -21.13 72.22 11.02
C THR A 1085 -19.73 71.62 11.19
N LEU A 1086 -19.41 70.57 10.43
CA LEU A 1086 -18.02 70.17 10.12
C LEU A 1086 -17.89 70.08 8.61
N SER A 1087 -17.97 71.23 7.96
CA SER A 1087 -17.69 71.41 6.52
C SER A 1087 -16.54 72.40 6.27
N ALA A 1088 -15.66 72.62 7.25
CA ALA A 1088 -14.64 73.65 7.15
C ALA A 1088 -13.39 73.38 8.01
N THR A 1089 -12.75 72.23 7.83
CA THR A 1089 -11.31 72.09 8.06
C THR A 1089 -10.74 71.36 6.86
N GLY A 1090 -10.01 72.08 6.02
CA GLY A 1090 -9.39 71.61 4.79
C GLY A 1090 -8.24 70.64 5.05
N ILE A 1091 -8.55 69.49 5.65
CA ILE A 1091 -7.74 68.28 5.48
C ILE A 1091 -8.25 67.67 4.18
N THR A 1092 -7.56 67.98 3.10
CA THR A 1092 -7.73 67.26 1.84
C THR A 1092 -7.70 65.77 2.14
N THR A 1093 -8.77 65.04 1.76
CA THR A 1093 -8.72 63.59 1.51
C THR A 1093 -7.36 63.26 0.90
N PRO A 1094 -6.62 62.24 1.38
CA PRO A 1094 -5.22 62.09 1.04
C PRO A 1094 -5.04 62.16 -0.48
N SER A 1095 -4.29 63.16 -0.95
CA SER A 1095 -3.85 63.29 -2.35
C SER A 1095 -3.05 62.06 -2.80
N ALA A 1096 -2.68 61.18 -1.87
CA ALA A 1096 -2.12 59.86 -2.07
C ALA A 1096 -3.05 58.86 -2.79
N ASP A 1097 -4.25 59.21 -3.23
CA ASP A 1097 -5.08 58.28 -4.01
C ASP A 1097 -4.82 58.37 -5.53
N GLU A 1098 -4.17 59.43 -6.03
CA GLU A 1098 -3.90 59.62 -7.47
C GLU A 1098 -2.68 58.81 -7.97
N ASP A 1099 -1.63 58.66 -7.14
CA ASP A 1099 -0.42 57.88 -7.50
C ASP A 1099 -0.48 56.40 -7.12
N TRP A 1100 -1.43 56.01 -6.25
CA TRP A 1100 -1.49 54.68 -5.65
C TRP A 1100 -2.61 53.79 -6.21
N ILE A 1101 -3.42 54.32 -7.15
CA ILE A 1101 -4.54 53.61 -7.78
C ILE A 1101 -4.45 53.77 -9.29
N VAL A 1102 -3.42 53.20 -9.89
CA VAL A 1102 -3.60 52.73 -11.25
C VAL A 1102 -3.60 51.22 -11.16
N PRO A 1103 -4.75 50.54 -11.34
CA PRO A 1103 -4.79 49.08 -11.32
C PRO A 1103 -3.67 48.57 -12.22
N HIS A 1104 -2.76 47.79 -11.64
CA HIS A 1104 -1.76 47.11 -12.44
C HIS A 1104 -2.53 46.15 -13.36
N PRO A 1105 -2.31 46.19 -14.69
CA PRO A 1105 -2.91 45.22 -15.60
C PRO A 1105 -2.47 43.80 -15.28
#